data_AF-A0AAN6C4K8-F1
#
_entry.id   AF-A0AAN6C4K8-F1
#
_cell.length_a   1.000
_cell.length_b   1.000
_cell.length_c   1.000
_cell.angle_alpha   90.00
_cell.angle_beta   90.00
_cell.angle_gamma   90.00
#
_symmetry.space_group_name_H-M   'P 1'
#
loop_
_entity.id
_entity.type
_entity.pdbx_description
1 polymer ?
#
loop_
_entity_poly.entity_id
_entity_poly.type
_entity_poly.pdbx_seq_one_letter_code
_entity_poly.pdbx_strand_id
1 'polypeptide(L)'
;MTPPSTSSPRPPRNAPAASRQKLARRACDSCKVRKIRCSETPPCTACEASGIECTFIRMQGTRGPRGLRPRTLDKIERRRKNSTSSPDDNLAVVAAKKSPSPVDEVACLLDILDVYSERLYPIWPIVDATDLRNKIQQDPTQGGAARLLANAVALAAIAQLKLDTAWQPRVEDAETRLSEALGPLDALRISFFLHIYHENASPGGTKSLIYLREAITQAQILRLDRESTYASLSEADQHVSRRILWLLFVTERGVALLHKLPIVLKPNILFPWFGGADDRAEVLPAFLKLVHLFWVFDQSGIFELLHNFDSDSDLPNMVSVAQNCLELLQQKLVDSADNDDWGPINEVQRADMFVTRQWMRAVLWRAALRFGIVTPSMNPVDIAKDFLSLVSELPKTALESHGPTLEFKTFEIATAVIDAMASDHSITDDRSGPVLHQLRDILSSCRGGNRTLLSLLTIRMDAIFNAGRLLEVSEGDAVAFETNPQTSFPNTAELLTSQPNLTMPTYQFMEDQASQICWPPLDLGYLVRSPSPLTRMLLESMPRDVADQDQQQTSNTNHSKNTSSSKSITMAWAEPRDTGMIYRRLGRSGLHVSVIGLGSWLTYGGYSEDEQAFACMKKAYDLGINFFDSAENYTAGQAEVVMGKAIKHFGWKRSDLVISTKINWGAVNGEILVNNHGLSRKHIIEGLEASLKRLQLPYVDIVYAHRPDRLTPMEETVRAFNYLIDHGKAFYWGTSEWSADEIAEAVGIARDLRMIGPVVEQPFYNMLVRDRVEGQFQRLYERVGLGITSFSPLKMGVLSGKYNDIVDGQPPKDSRFGASKDRFADFMRGQIGNDDWKTEIEKVRQLKPIADKLGISQAQLAIAWCLKNPNVTSVITGASRPEQLEDTVASLKVLDKLTPEIMEEIDAITDNKVKLDPARQD
;
A
#
# COMPACT_ATOMS: atom_id res chain seq x y z
N MET A 1 -37.99 -61.83 -4.71
CA MET A 1 -37.35 -62.46 -3.54
C MET A 1 -35.90 -62.76 -3.88
N THR A 2 -35.00 -62.61 -2.91
CA THR A 2 -33.53 -62.80 -2.96
C THR A 2 -33.12 -64.02 -2.10
N PRO A 3 -31.84 -64.49 -2.03
CA PRO A 3 -30.61 -64.08 -2.75
C PRO A 3 -29.85 -65.24 -3.50
N PRO A 4 -28.60 -65.72 -3.19
CA PRO A 4 -27.49 -65.81 -4.18
C PRO A 4 -26.84 -67.22 -4.37
N SER A 5 -25.95 -67.60 -5.32
CA SER A 5 -25.18 -67.02 -6.47
C SER A 5 -23.81 -66.32 -6.23
N THR A 6 -22.63 -66.68 -6.79
CA THR A 6 -22.04 -67.94 -7.34
C THR A 6 -20.52 -67.73 -7.64
N SER A 7 -19.78 -68.76 -8.08
CA SER A 7 -18.30 -68.79 -8.23
C SER A 7 -17.72 -68.41 -9.62
N SER A 8 -16.43 -68.02 -9.65
CA SER A 8 -15.55 -67.87 -10.84
C SER A 8 -15.33 -69.19 -11.61
N PRO A 9 -14.93 -69.18 -12.92
CA PRO A 9 -13.48 -69.19 -13.28
C PRO A 9 -13.07 -68.61 -14.68
N ARG A 10 -11.76 -68.71 -15.00
CA ARG A 10 -11.05 -68.53 -16.32
C ARG A 10 -11.04 -69.86 -17.13
N PRO A 11 -10.49 -70.06 -18.39
CA PRO A 11 -9.21 -69.53 -18.94
C PRO A 11 -9.14 -69.21 -20.50
N PRO A 12 -8.23 -69.74 -21.39
CA PRO A 12 -7.05 -68.99 -21.92
C PRO A 12 -6.74 -69.06 -23.45
N ARG A 13 -5.75 -68.29 -23.99
CA ARG A 13 -4.53 -68.79 -24.74
C ARG A 13 -3.63 -67.77 -25.48
N ASN A 14 -2.36 -68.19 -25.66
CA ASN A 14 -1.37 -67.93 -26.74
C ASN A 14 -0.63 -66.57 -26.96
N ALA A 15 0.68 -66.55 -26.67
CA ALA A 15 1.76 -65.91 -27.46
C ALA A 15 3.15 -66.54 -27.08
N PRO A 16 4.19 -66.55 -27.94
CA PRO A 16 5.40 -67.38 -27.76
C PRO A 16 6.64 -66.69 -27.11
N ALA A 17 7.69 -67.49 -26.86
CA ALA A 17 8.78 -67.23 -25.91
C ALA A 17 9.88 -66.22 -26.33
N ALA A 18 10.48 -65.58 -25.32
CA ALA A 18 11.70 -64.77 -25.41
C ALA A 18 12.93 -65.49 -24.80
N SER A 19 14.14 -65.07 -25.18
CA SER A 19 15.41 -65.71 -24.78
C SER A 19 15.77 -65.50 -23.30
N ARG A 20 16.09 -66.59 -22.58
CA ARG A 20 16.50 -66.57 -21.17
C ARG A 20 17.87 -65.88 -20.95
N GLN A 21 17.88 -64.70 -20.34
CA GLN A 21 19.05 -64.25 -19.57
C GLN A 21 19.05 -64.92 -18.19
N LYS A 22 20.23 -65.34 -17.70
CA LYS A 22 20.39 -65.81 -16.32
C LYS A 22 20.35 -64.62 -15.37
N LEU A 23 19.25 -64.47 -14.63
CA LEU A 23 19.20 -63.60 -13.45
C LEU A 23 20.27 -64.06 -12.44
N ALA A 24 20.94 -63.11 -11.79
CA ALA A 24 21.97 -63.40 -10.80
C ALA A 24 21.35 -63.98 -9.52
N ARG A 25 22.05 -64.95 -8.90
CA ARG A 25 21.62 -65.64 -7.68
C ARG A 25 21.17 -64.65 -6.59
N ARG A 26 19.86 -64.63 -6.33
CA ARG A 26 19.21 -63.76 -5.35
C ARG A 26 17.89 -64.39 -4.95
N ALA A 27 17.44 -64.16 -3.73
CA ALA A 27 16.04 -64.37 -3.38
C ALA A 27 15.22 -63.15 -3.85
N CYS A 28 13.96 -63.38 -4.24
CA CYS A 28 12.99 -62.27 -4.31
C CYS A 28 12.74 -61.73 -2.88
N ASP A 29 12.28 -60.49 -2.77
CA ASP A 29 12.18 -59.80 -1.49
C ASP A 29 11.20 -60.51 -0.54
N SER A 30 10.08 -61.02 -1.08
CA SER A 30 9.12 -61.86 -0.36
C SER A 30 9.77 -63.10 0.29
N CYS A 31 10.67 -63.80 -0.41
CA CYS A 31 11.44 -64.91 0.16
C CYS A 31 12.55 -64.44 1.11
N LYS A 32 13.20 -63.32 0.80
CA LYS A 32 14.31 -62.74 1.56
C LYS A 32 13.86 -62.26 2.94
N VAL A 33 12.74 -61.54 3.02
CA VAL A 33 12.11 -61.09 4.29
C VAL A 33 11.69 -62.29 5.13
N ARG A 34 11.07 -63.31 4.50
CA ARG A 34 10.71 -64.58 5.14
C ARG A 34 11.91 -65.50 5.45
N LYS A 35 13.13 -65.12 5.03
CA LYS A 35 14.39 -65.88 5.17
C LYS A 35 14.35 -67.33 4.62
N ILE A 36 13.50 -67.59 3.62
CA ILE A 36 13.34 -68.92 3.00
C ILE A 36 14.12 -69.04 1.67
N ARG A 37 14.53 -70.27 1.32
CA ARG A 37 15.22 -70.54 0.05
C ARG A 37 14.28 -70.30 -1.14
N CYS A 38 14.68 -69.39 -2.01
CA CYS A 38 13.99 -69.07 -3.25
C CYS A 38 14.38 -70.06 -4.37
N SER A 39 13.49 -70.33 -5.34
CA SER A 39 13.81 -71.14 -6.53
C SER A 39 14.47 -70.35 -7.67
N GLU A 40 14.74 -69.05 -7.46
CA GLU A 40 15.42 -68.13 -8.40
C GLU A 40 14.79 -68.05 -9.82
N THR A 41 13.52 -68.43 -9.91
CA THR A 41 12.70 -68.54 -11.11
C THR A 41 11.36 -67.85 -10.85
N PRO A 42 10.87 -66.92 -11.69
CA PRO A 42 9.56 -66.26 -11.48
C PRO A 42 8.38 -67.04 -12.08
N PRO A 43 7.22 -67.13 -11.38
CA PRO A 43 7.06 -66.95 -9.93
C PRO A 43 7.85 -68.03 -9.18
N CYS A 44 8.42 -67.70 -8.03
CA CYS A 44 9.20 -68.69 -7.30
C CYS A 44 8.30 -69.60 -6.46
N THR A 45 8.61 -70.89 -6.45
CA THR A 45 7.75 -71.93 -5.87
C THR A 45 7.45 -71.70 -4.38
N ALA A 46 8.41 -71.11 -3.64
CA ALA A 46 8.26 -70.74 -2.24
C ALA A 46 7.34 -69.52 -1.97
N CYS A 47 7.08 -68.69 -2.98
CA CYS A 47 6.04 -67.65 -2.93
C CYS A 47 4.69 -68.21 -3.39
N GLU A 48 4.68 -68.95 -4.49
CA GLU A 48 3.50 -69.57 -5.09
C GLU A 48 2.79 -70.53 -4.12
N ALA A 49 3.53 -71.47 -3.51
CA ALA A 49 3.02 -72.37 -2.48
C ALA A 49 2.63 -71.69 -1.16
N SER A 50 2.83 -70.37 -1.04
CA SER A 50 2.37 -69.55 0.10
C SER A 50 1.27 -68.54 -0.29
N GLY A 51 0.85 -68.48 -1.56
CA GLY A 51 -0.12 -67.49 -2.04
C GLY A 51 0.38 -66.03 -2.05
N ILE A 52 1.69 -65.78 -2.00
CA ILE A 52 2.28 -64.43 -1.91
C ILE A 52 2.86 -64.01 -3.26
N GLU A 53 2.70 -62.74 -3.65
CA GLU A 53 3.30 -62.22 -4.89
C GLU A 53 4.84 -62.32 -4.88
N CYS A 54 5.41 -62.79 -5.99
CA CYS A 54 6.85 -62.93 -6.17
C CYS A 54 7.44 -61.69 -6.85
N THR A 55 8.27 -60.91 -6.13
CA THR A 55 8.81 -59.64 -6.67
C THR A 55 9.74 -59.79 -7.89
N PHE A 56 10.15 -61.01 -8.25
CA PHE A 56 10.84 -61.26 -9.53
C PHE A 56 10.00 -61.02 -10.78
N ILE A 57 8.67 -60.87 -10.66
CA ILE A 57 7.78 -60.50 -11.76
C ILE A 57 7.84 -58.99 -12.04
N ARG A 58 8.28 -58.17 -11.09
CA ARG A 58 8.35 -56.71 -11.23
C ARG A 58 9.60 -56.31 -12.02
N MET A 59 9.42 -55.88 -13.27
CA MET A 59 10.51 -55.31 -14.08
C MET A 59 11.06 -54.03 -13.41
N GLN A 60 12.38 -53.97 -13.20
CA GLN A 60 13.03 -52.79 -12.62
C GLN A 60 13.40 -51.79 -13.72
N GLY A 61 12.97 -50.53 -13.56
CA GLY A 61 13.48 -49.42 -14.35
C GLY A 61 14.99 -49.24 -14.17
N THR A 62 15.68 -48.86 -15.24
CA THR A 62 17.15 -48.81 -15.27
C THR A 62 17.71 -47.64 -14.44
N ARG A 63 18.55 -47.96 -13.45
CA ARG A 63 19.35 -46.94 -12.73
C ARG A 63 20.41 -46.33 -13.65
N GLY A 64 20.45 -45.00 -13.73
CA GLY A 64 21.46 -44.25 -14.48
C GLY A 64 22.88 -44.39 -13.90
N PRO A 65 23.94 -44.15 -14.71
CA PRO A 65 25.33 -44.40 -14.30
C PRO A 65 25.98 -43.24 -13.56
N ARG A 66 26.70 -43.53 -12.47
CA ARG A 66 27.67 -42.59 -11.88
C ARG A 66 28.99 -42.66 -12.68
N GLY A 67 29.19 -41.70 -13.59
CA GLY A 67 30.45 -41.42 -14.28
C GLY A 67 30.78 -42.30 -15.50
N LEU A 68 31.58 -41.75 -16.41
CA LEU A 68 32.10 -42.44 -17.60
C LEU A 68 33.32 -43.32 -17.26
N ARG A 69 33.39 -44.53 -17.83
CA ARG A 69 34.48 -45.48 -17.57
C ARG A 69 35.68 -45.25 -18.52
N PRO A 70 36.94 -45.51 -18.10
CA PRO A 70 38.13 -45.26 -18.93
C PRO A 70 38.13 -45.92 -20.32
N ARG A 71 37.61 -47.15 -20.47
CA ARG A 71 37.46 -47.81 -21.79
C ARG A 71 36.48 -47.11 -22.75
N THR A 72 35.64 -46.20 -22.25
CA THR A 72 34.78 -45.34 -23.07
C THR A 72 35.54 -44.10 -23.54
N LEU A 73 36.38 -43.50 -22.69
CA LEU A 73 37.29 -42.41 -23.07
C LEU A 73 38.29 -42.86 -24.15
N ASP A 74 38.92 -44.03 -23.97
CA ASP A 74 39.81 -44.65 -24.98
C ASP A 74 39.09 -44.91 -26.32
N LYS A 75 37.80 -45.27 -26.31
CA LYS A 75 36.99 -45.35 -27.54
C LYS A 75 36.67 -44.00 -28.18
N ILE A 76 36.54 -42.93 -27.38
CA ILE A 76 36.30 -41.56 -27.87
C ILE A 76 37.59 -40.99 -28.48
N GLU A 77 38.75 -41.21 -27.84
CA GLU A 77 40.05 -40.81 -28.39
C GLU A 77 40.40 -41.57 -29.67
N ARG A 78 40.14 -42.88 -29.75
CA ARG A 78 40.31 -43.65 -31.00
C ARG A 78 39.37 -43.16 -32.11
N ARG A 79 38.14 -42.75 -31.78
CA ARG A 79 37.25 -42.10 -32.77
C ARG A 79 37.77 -40.73 -33.21
N ARG A 80 38.41 -39.95 -32.34
CA ARG A 80 39.08 -38.68 -32.70
C ARG A 80 40.35 -38.89 -33.55
N LYS A 81 41.12 -39.96 -33.33
CA LYS A 81 42.35 -40.24 -34.11
C LYS A 81 42.08 -40.86 -35.48
N ASN A 82 40.92 -41.47 -35.70
CA ASN A 82 40.54 -42.10 -36.99
C ASN A 82 39.96 -41.12 -38.04
N SER A 83 40.11 -39.79 -37.87
CA SER A 83 39.56 -38.79 -38.80
C SER A 83 40.55 -37.71 -39.25
N THR A 84 41.85 -38.00 -39.31
CA THR A 84 42.86 -37.14 -39.98
C THR A 84 44.02 -37.96 -40.58
N SER A 85 44.05 -38.01 -41.90
CA SER A 85 45.17 -38.44 -42.76
C SER A 85 44.83 -38.00 -44.20
N SER A 86 45.69 -37.44 -45.05
CA SER A 86 47.11 -37.02 -45.01
C SER A 86 47.51 -36.64 -46.47
N PRO A 87 48.67 -36.02 -46.79
CA PRO A 87 49.56 -35.15 -46.01
C PRO A 87 49.99 -33.84 -46.77
N ASP A 88 50.90 -33.08 -46.13
CA ASP A 88 51.99 -32.23 -46.68
C ASP A 88 51.76 -31.04 -47.65
N ASP A 89 52.12 -29.86 -47.13
CA ASP A 89 53.20 -28.94 -47.58
C ASP A 89 52.84 -27.45 -47.83
N ASN A 90 53.81 -26.60 -47.48
CA ASN A 90 53.94 -25.15 -47.67
C ASN A 90 52.98 -24.13 -46.97
N LEU A 91 53.61 -23.41 -46.04
CA LEU A 91 53.53 -21.95 -45.80
C LEU A 91 52.26 -21.31 -45.20
N ALA A 92 52.50 -20.70 -44.04
CA ALA A 92 51.66 -19.85 -43.19
C ALA A 92 50.57 -18.96 -43.83
N VAL A 93 49.37 -18.96 -43.21
CA VAL A 93 48.64 -17.74 -42.79
C VAL A 93 47.56 -18.06 -41.74
N VAL A 94 47.32 -17.09 -40.84
CA VAL A 94 46.24 -16.92 -39.82
C VAL A 94 45.12 -17.99 -39.76
N ALA A 95 44.98 -18.66 -38.60
CA ALA A 95 43.94 -19.64 -38.34
C ALA A 95 42.74 -19.07 -37.54
N ALA A 96 41.54 -19.10 -38.13
CA ALA A 96 40.27 -18.82 -37.44
C ALA A 96 39.67 -20.09 -36.81
N LYS A 97 39.04 -19.97 -35.63
CA LYS A 97 38.32 -21.08 -34.97
C LYS A 97 36.90 -21.22 -35.51
N LYS A 98 36.47 -22.45 -35.82
CA LYS A 98 35.06 -22.77 -36.11
C LYS A 98 34.25 -22.97 -34.82
N SER A 99 32.99 -22.56 -34.85
CA SER A 99 32.01 -22.65 -33.75
C SER A 99 31.31 -24.02 -33.67
N PRO A 100 30.68 -24.35 -32.53
CA PRO A 100 29.80 -25.51 -32.40
C PRO A 100 28.43 -25.29 -33.10
N SER A 101 27.67 -26.37 -33.27
CA SER A 101 26.29 -26.36 -33.76
C SER A 101 25.32 -25.70 -32.76
N PRO A 102 24.21 -25.08 -33.23
CA PRO A 102 23.29 -24.34 -32.37
C PRO A 102 22.51 -25.25 -31.39
N VAL A 103 22.12 -24.66 -30.26
CA VAL A 103 21.21 -25.26 -29.26
C VAL A 103 19.78 -24.83 -29.57
N ASP A 104 18.80 -25.69 -29.31
CA ASP A 104 17.38 -25.35 -29.43
C ASP A 104 16.92 -24.56 -28.19
N GLU A 105 16.96 -23.23 -28.31
CA GLU A 105 16.58 -22.29 -27.25
C GLU A 105 15.11 -22.41 -26.84
N VAL A 106 14.23 -22.81 -27.77
CA VAL A 106 12.79 -22.89 -27.53
C VAL A 106 12.46 -24.17 -26.77
N ALA A 107 13.05 -25.31 -27.17
CA ALA A 107 12.93 -26.55 -26.41
C ALA A 107 13.41 -26.38 -24.96
N CYS A 108 14.60 -25.80 -24.75
CA CYS A 108 15.13 -25.54 -23.41
C CYS A 108 14.25 -24.59 -22.59
N LEU A 109 13.63 -23.57 -23.20
CA LEU A 109 12.69 -22.68 -22.49
C LEU A 109 11.42 -23.43 -22.04
N LEU A 110 10.85 -24.28 -22.90
CA LEU A 110 9.65 -25.04 -22.56
C LEU A 110 9.92 -26.06 -21.44
N ASP A 111 11.07 -26.71 -21.43
CA ASP A 111 11.49 -27.60 -20.34
C ASP A 111 11.54 -26.83 -18.99
N ILE A 112 11.99 -25.57 -18.99
CA ILE A 112 12.05 -24.72 -17.78
C ILE A 112 10.64 -24.25 -17.36
N LEU A 113 9.74 -23.95 -18.30
CA LEU A 113 8.34 -23.61 -17.99
C LEU A 113 7.59 -24.79 -17.37
N ASP A 114 7.84 -26.02 -17.83
CA ASP A 114 7.29 -27.23 -17.22
C ASP A 114 7.83 -27.41 -15.78
N VAL A 115 9.12 -27.13 -15.54
CA VAL A 115 9.70 -27.12 -14.18
C VAL A 115 9.08 -26.04 -13.28
N TYR A 116 8.79 -24.85 -13.81
CA TYR A 116 8.05 -23.81 -13.08
C TYR A 116 6.62 -24.28 -12.73
N SER A 117 5.90 -24.87 -13.70
CA SER A 117 4.55 -25.39 -13.54
C SER A 117 4.42 -26.43 -12.42
N GLU A 118 5.42 -27.29 -12.25
CA GLU A 118 5.41 -28.34 -11.22
C GLU A 118 5.95 -27.87 -9.86
N ARG A 119 7.03 -27.06 -9.83
CA ARG A 119 7.77 -26.76 -8.58
C ARG A 119 7.56 -25.36 -8.01
N LEU A 120 7.19 -24.38 -8.84
CA LEU A 120 7.26 -22.96 -8.48
C LEU A 120 5.91 -22.24 -8.61
N TYR A 121 5.00 -22.69 -9.48
CA TYR A 121 3.62 -22.22 -9.51
C TYR A 121 2.91 -22.32 -8.14
N PRO A 122 3.13 -23.35 -7.29
CA PRO A 122 2.55 -23.38 -5.94
C PRO A 122 3.03 -22.23 -5.01
N ILE A 123 4.18 -21.61 -5.30
CA ILE A 123 4.75 -20.47 -4.56
C ILE A 123 4.36 -19.15 -5.25
N TRP A 124 4.36 -19.12 -6.59
CA TRP A 124 4.10 -17.95 -7.42
C TRP A 124 2.94 -18.20 -8.41
N PRO A 125 1.68 -18.31 -7.95
CA PRO A 125 0.52 -18.71 -8.76
C PRO A 125 -0.04 -17.57 -9.63
N ILE A 126 0.80 -16.98 -10.49
CA ILE A 126 0.51 -15.73 -11.23
C ILE A 126 0.68 -15.83 -12.76
N VAL A 127 1.18 -16.96 -13.27
CA VAL A 127 1.36 -17.23 -14.72
C VAL A 127 0.89 -18.65 -15.02
N ASP A 128 -0.05 -18.83 -15.94
CA ASP A 128 -0.32 -20.16 -16.50
C ASP A 128 0.80 -20.53 -17.49
N ALA A 129 1.56 -21.57 -17.14
CA ALA A 129 2.60 -22.11 -18.00
C ALA A 129 2.03 -22.76 -19.27
N THR A 130 0.77 -23.19 -19.27
CA THR A 130 0.10 -23.91 -20.37
C THR A 130 -0.24 -22.97 -21.52
N ASP A 131 -0.97 -21.88 -21.24
CA ASP A 131 -1.21 -20.76 -22.14
C ASP A 131 0.10 -20.17 -22.67
N LEU A 132 1.09 -19.95 -21.80
CA LEU A 132 2.39 -19.38 -22.19
C LEU A 132 3.15 -20.30 -23.15
N ARG A 133 3.21 -21.61 -22.85
CA ARG A 133 3.75 -22.68 -23.73
C ARG A 133 3.03 -22.71 -25.08
N ASN A 134 1.70 -22.65 -25.08
CA ASN A 134 0.89 -22.62 -26.31
C ASN A 134 1.20 -21.38 -27.17
N LYS A 135 1.30 -20.19 -26.56
CA LYS A 135 1.64 -18.93 -27.25
C LYS A 135 3.03 -18.98 -27.90
N ILE A 136 4.04 -19.48 -27.19
CA ILE A 136 5.42 -19.65 -27.72
C ILE A 136 5.48 -20.66 -28.88
N GLN A 137 4.65 -21.70 -28.84
CA GLN A 137 4.57 -22.69 -29.93
C GLN A 137 3.81 -22.17 -31.16
N GLN A 138 2.95 -21.16 -31.00
CA GLN A 138 2.21 -20.51 -32.09
C GLN A 138 3.01 -19.37 -32.74
N ASP A 139 3.77 -18.60 -31.95
CA ASP A 139 4.72 -17.59 -32.42
C ASP A 139 6.14 -17.87 -31.89
N PRO A 140 6.98 -18.58 -32.66
CA PRO A 140 8.36 -18.88 -32.27
C PRO A 140 9.34 -17.70 -32.36
N THR A 141 8.90 -16.46 -32.64
CA THR A 141 9.81 -15.32 -32.78
C THR A 141 10.48 -14.95 -31.45
N GLN A 142 11.75 -14.55 -31.51
CA GLN A 142 12.54 -14.21 -30.31
C GLN A 142 12.08 -12.94 -29.57
N GLY A 143 11.09 -12.18 -30.09
CA GLY A 143 10.67 -10.87 -29.56
C GLY A 143 9.20 -10.74 -29.16
N GLY A 144 8.38 -11.80 -29.22
CA GLY A 144 6.96 -11.72 -28.84
C GLY A 144 6.76 -11.50 -27.33
N ALA A 145 5.65 -10.85 -26.93
CA ALA A 145 5.35 -10.56 -25.51
C ALA A 145 5.38 -11.81 -24.60
N ALA A 146 4.84 -12.93 -25.09
CA ALA A 146 4.91 -14.23 -24.41
C ALA A 146 6.35 -14.74 -24.22
N ARG A 147 7.24 -14.49 -25.19
CA ARG A 147 8.66 -14.86 -25.15
C ARG A 147 9.41 -14.08 -24.07
N LEU A 148 9.07 -12.79 -23.88
CA LEU A 148 9.63 -11.92 -22.83
C LEU A 148 9.22 -12.38 -21.43
N LEU A 149 7.92 -12.61 -21.19
CA LEU A 149 7.44 -13.12 -19.90
C LEU A 149 8.06 -14.49 -19.57
N ALA A 150 8.14 -15.40 -20.56
CA ALA A 150 8.76 -16.70 -20.37
C ALA A 150 10.26 -16.61 -20.08
N ASN A 151 11.00 -15.68 -20.70
CA ASN A 151 12.41 -15.42 -20.36
C ASN A 151 12.55 -14.99 -18.89
N ALA A 152 11.70 -14.08 -18.40
CA ALA A 152 11.73 -13.63 -17.01
C ALA A 152 11.39 -14.77 -16.02
N VAL A 153 10.35 -15.55 -16.29
CA VAL A 153 9.99 -16.76 -15.51
C VAL A 153 11.13 -17.77 -15.49
N ALA A 154 11.78 -18.01 -16.64
CA ALA A 154 12.87 -18.96 -16.75
C ALA A 154 14.14 -18.50 -16.01
N LEU A 155 14.49 -17.21 -16.08
CA LEU A 155 15.59 -16.62 -15.29
C LEU A 155 15.35 -16.82 -13.79
N ALA A 156 14.15 -16.47 -13.30
CA ALA A 156 13.76 -16.68 -11.91
C ALA A 156 13.82 -18.16 -11.50
N ALA A 157 13.31 -19.07 -12.33
CA ALA A 157 13.31 -20.51 -12.07
C ALA A 157 14.73 -21.13 -12.03
N ILE A 158 15.61 -20.75 -12.98
CA ILE A 158 17.03 -21.17 -13.01
C ILE A 158 17.73 -20.72 -11.72
N ALA A 159 17.57 -19.46 -11.33
CA ALA A 159 18.25 -18.89 -10.17
C ALA A 159 17.73 -19.50 -8.84
N GLN A 160 16.41 -19.58 -8.67
CA GLN A 160 15.76 -20.17 -7.50
C GLN A 160 16.20 -21.62 -7.27
N LEU A 161 16.15 -22.45 -8.31
CA LEU A 161 16.40 -23.88 -8.20
C LEU A 161 17.87 -24.28 -8.44
N LYS A 162 18.74 -23.35 -8.85
CA LYS A 162 20.12 -23.62 -9.34
C LYS A 162 20.13 -24.70 -10.45
N LEU A 163 19.30 -24.51 -11.49
CA LEU A 163 19.20 -25.45 -12.60
C LEU A 163 20.49 -25.47 -13.44
N ASP A 164 20.98 -26.66 -13.76
CA ASP A 164 22.09 -26.89 -14.72
C ASP A 164 21.49 -27.05 -16.12
N THR A 165 21.48 -25.97 -16.91
CA THR A 165 20.83 -25.92 -18.23
C THR A 165 21.83 -25.70 -19.36
N ALA A 166 21.59 -26.33 -20.52
CA ALA A 166 22.43 -26.18 -21.71
C ALA A 166 22.29 -24.81 -22.40
N TRP A 167 21.25 -24.06 -22.04
CA TRP A 167 20.94 -22.71 -22.48
C TRP A 167 20.22 -21.97 -21.34
N GLN A 168 20.39 -20.66 -21.27
CA GLN A 168 19.63 -19.77 -20.40
C GLN A 168 19.27 -18.50 -21.19
N PRO A 169 18.14 -17.83 -20.91
CA PRO A 169 17.87 -16.51 -21.46
C PRO A 169 18.98 -15.53 -21.09
N ARG A 170 19.21 -14.50 -21.92
CA ARG A 170 20.02 -13.37 -21.46
C ARG A 170 19.19 -12.50 -20.54
N VAL A 171 19.82 -11.93 -19.52
CA VAL A 171 19.14 -10.97 -18.63
C VAL A 171 18.73 -9.75 -19.45
N GLU A 172 19.58 -9.34 -20.38
CA GLU A 172 19.33 -8.30 -21.36
C GLU A 172 18.08 -8.56 -22.21
N ASP A 173 17.75 -9.81 -22.56
CA ASP A 173 16.55 -10.14 -23.35
C ASP A 173 15.25 -9.99 -22.54
N ALA A 174 15.34 -9.80 -21.22
CA ALA A 174 14.22 -9.45 -20.33
C ALA A 174 14.28 -7.98 -19.84
N GLU A 175 15.47 -7.36 -19.79
CA GLU A 175 15.67 -5.95 -19.41
C GLU A 175 15.57 -4.97 -20.63
N THR A 176 15.64 -5.44 -21.88
CA THR A 176 15.73 -4.59 -23.09
C THR A 176 14.36 -4.16 -23.63
N ARG A 177 14.26 -2.86 -23.96
CA ARG A 177 13.25 -2.20 -24.82
C ARG A 177 11.99 -3.03 -25.10
N LEU A 178 11.11 -3.04 -24.10
CA LEU A 178 9.83 -3.71 -24.20
C LEU A 178 8.95 -2.96 -25.20
N SER A 179 8.38 -3.70 -26.13
CA SER A 179 7.62 -3.15 -27.26
C SER A 179 6.23 -2.68 -26.86
N GLU A 180 5.68 -1.76 -27.66
CA GLU A 180 4.29 -1.26 -27.60
C GLU A 180 3.19 -2.36 -27.59
N ALA A 181 3.55 -3.63 -27.84
CA ALA A 181 2.68 -4.80 -27.83
C ALA A 181 2.63 -5.59 -26.50
N LEU A 182 3.35 -5.19 -25.44
CA LEU A 182 3.34 -5.90 -24.16
C LEU A 182 2.16 -5.49 -23.27
N GLY A 183 1.39 -6.46 -22.79
CA GLY A 183 0.22 -6.23 -21.94
C GLY A 183 0.57 -5.67 -20.55
N PRO A 184 -0.25 -4.78 -19.95
CA PRO A 184 0.06 -4.14 -18.68
C PRO A 184 0.30 -5.09 -17.48
N LEU A 185 -0.39 -6.22 -17.41
CA LEU A 185 -0.18 -7.23 -16.36
C LEU A 185 1.11 -8.05 -16.58
N ASP A 186 1.56 -8.19 -17.83
CA ASP A 186 2.78 -8.92 -18.16
C ASP A 186 4.03 -8.09 -17.88
N ALA A 187 3.96 -6.77 -18.06
CA ALA A 187 4.96 -5.83 -17.56
C ALA A 187 5.21 -6.01 -16.05
N LEU A 188 4.13 -6.06 -15.26
CA LEU A 188 4.18 -6.22 -13.80
C LEU A 188 4.77 -7.59 -13.41
N ARG A 189 4.32 -8.67 -14.06
CA ARG A 189 4.89 -10.01 -13.89
C ARG A 189 6.39 -10.05 -14.20
N ILE A 190 6.83 -9.39 -15.27
CA ILE A 190 8.25 -9.33 -15.65
C ILE A 190 9.08 -8.63 -14.56
N SER A 191 8.65 -7.47 -14.04
CA SER A 191 9.31 -6.84 -12.89
C SER A 191 9.35 -7.76 -11.67
N PHE A 192 8.26 -8.48 -11.35
CA PHE A 192 8.25 -9.45 -10.25
C PHE A 192 9.30 -10.56 -10.43
N PHE A 193 9.36 -11.21 -11.60
CA PHE A 193 10.33 -12.29 -11.82
C PHE A 193 11.78 -11.77 -11.95
N LEU A 194 11.99 -10.56 -12.45
CA LEU A 194 13.31 -9.90 -12.42
C LEU A 194 13.76 -9.58 -10.99
N HIS A 195 12.86 -9.18 -10.09
CA HIS A 195 13.16 -9.07 -8.66
C HIS A 195 13.62 -10.44 -8.11
N ILE A 196 12.86 -11.51 -8.33
CA ILE A 196 13.21 -12.86 -7.85
C ILE A 196 14.58 -13.33 -8.38
N TYR A 197 14.89 -13.06 -9.65
CA TYR A 197 16.19 -13.36 -10.25
C TYR A 197 17.33 -12.59 -9.58
N HIS A 198 17.21 -11.26 -9.44
CA HIS A 198 18.25 -10.42 -8.85
C HIS A 198 18.39 -10.63 -7.34
N GLU A 199 17.30 -10.95 -6.62
CA GLU A 199 17.32 -11.37 -5.20
C GLU A 199 18.06 -12.70 -5.00
N ASN A 200 17.93 -13.63 -5.95
CA ASN A 200 18.70 -14.88 -5.92
C ASN A 200 20.20 -14.67 -6.19
N ALA A 201 20.56 -13.69 -7.01
CA ALA A 201 21.94 -13.38 -7.36
C ALA A 201 22.65 -12.50 -6.31
N SER A 202 21.93 -11.55 -5.71
CA SER A 202 22.41 -10.63 -4.68
C SER A 202 21.24 -10.23 -3.75
N PRO A 203 20.97 -11.01 -2.69
CA PRO A 203 19.88 -10.76 -1.75
C PRO A 203 19.94 -9.35 -1.16
N GLY A 204 18.81 -8.62 -1.18
CA GLY A 204 18.73 -7.22 -0.73
C GLY A 204 19.46 -6.21 -1.64
N GLY A 205 20.07 -6.65 -2.73
CA GLY A 205 20.86 -5.81 -3.63
C GLY A 205 20.01 -4.82 -4.43
N THR A 206 20.62 -3.70 -4.84
CA THR A 206 19.90 -2.55 -5.45
C THR A 206 19.02 -2.93 -6.65
N LYS A 207 19.47 -3.83 -7.54
CA LYS A 207 18.64 -4.31 -8.66
C LYS A 207 17.38 -5.05 -8.18
N SER A 208 17.50 -5.91 -7.16
CA SER A 208 16.36 -6.63 -6.57
C SER A 208 15.30 -5.65 -6.05
N LEU A 209 15.73 -4.67 -5.25
CA LEU A 209 14.83 -3.69 -4.63
C LEU A 209 14.18 -2.75 -5.65
N ILE A 210 14.90 -2.38 -6.73
CA ILE A 210 14.35 -1.62 -7.86
C ILE A 210 13.21 -2.38 -8.51
N TYR A 211 13.41 -3.64 -8.90
CA TYR A 211 12.37 -4.42 -9.58
C TYR A 211 11.16 -4.74 -8.70
N LEU A 212 11.36 -4.91 -7.38
CA LEU A 212 10.26 -5.06 -6.43
C LEU A 212 9.43 -3.76 -6.31
N ARG A 213 10.09 -2.61 -6.15
CA ARG A 213 9.41 -1.30 -6.12
C ARG A 213 8.71 -1.01 -7.43
N GLU A 214 9.33 -1.35 -8.55
CA GLU A 214 8.74 -1.21 -9.88
C GLU A 214 7.45 -2.02 -9.99
N ALA A 215 7.46 -3.32 -9.66
CA ALA A 215 6.25 -4.15 -9.70
C ALA A 215 5.12 -3.59 -8.80
N ILE A 216 5.47 -3.08 -7.61
CA ILE A 216 4.54 -2.41 -6.69
C ILE A 216 3.99 -1.10 -7.31
N THR A 217 4.85 -0.27 -7.89
CA THR A 217 4.46 0.99 -8.56
C THR A 217 3.55 0.71 -9.75
N GLN A 218 3.83 -0.33 -10.54
CA GLN A 218 2.98 -0.74 -11.66
C GLN A 218 1.60 -1.24 -11.18
N ALA A 219 1.54 -2.01 -10.09
CA ALA A 219 0.27 -2.42 -9.47
C ALA A 219 -0.58 -1.22 -9.01
N GLN A 220 0.06 -0.21 -8.41
CA GLN A 220 -0.58 1.05 -7.97
C GLN A 220 -0.98 1.97 -9.14
N ILE A 221 -0.20 1.99 -10.23
CA ILE A 221 -0.54 2.67 -11.49
C ILE A 221 -1.80 2.03 -12.09
N LEU A 222 -1.85 0.69 -12.15
CA LEU A 222 -3.00 -0.10 -12.61
C LEU A 222 -4.17 -0.17 -11.62
N ARG A 223 -4.10 0.56 -10.50
CA ARG A 223 -5.14 0.65 -9.46
C ARG A 223 -5.56 -0.70 -8.86
N LEU A 224 -4.68 -1.71 -8.93
CA LEU A 224 -4.95 -3.04 -8.39
C LEU A 224 -5.07 -3.02 -6.85
N ASP A 225 -4.60 -1.95 -6.20
CA ASP A 225 -4.79 -1.63 -4.79
C ASP A 225 -6.25 -1.32 -4.38
N ARG A 226 -7.18 -1.18 -5.33
CA ARG A 226 -8.56 -0.70 -5.10
C ARG A 226 -9.62 -1.67 -5.58
N GLU A 227 -10.60 -1.94 -4.72
CA GLU A 227 -11.70 -2.86 -5.02
C GLU A 227 -12.53 -2.43 -6.24
N SER A 228 -12.70 -1.12 -6.46
CA SER A 228 -13.47 -0.58 -7.59
C SER A 228 -12.88 -0.90 -8.98
N THR A 229 -11.57 -1.18 -9.07
CA THR A 229 -10.90 -1.52 -10.33
C THR A 229 -11.38 -2.87 -10.87
N TYR A 230 -11.62 -3.82 -9.96
CA TYR A 230 -12.02 -5.19 -10.30
C TYR A 230 -13.42 -5.28 -10.91
N ALA A 231 -14.31 -4.34 -10.59
CA ALA A 231 -15.67 -4.30 -11.14
C ALA A 231 -15.74 -4.10 -12.68
N SER A 232 -14.62 -3.73 -13.32
CA SER A 232 -14.49 -3.60 -14.78
C SER A 232 -13.82 -4.79 -15.47
N LEU A 233 -13.31 -5.75 -14.70
CA LEU A 233 -12.52 -6.89 -15.19
C LEU A 233 -13.36 -8.18 -15.27
N SER A 234 -13.01 -9.08 -16.18
CA SER A 234 -13.62 -10.42 -16.22
C SER A 234 -13.29 -11.20 -14.95
N GLU A 235 -14.10 -12.20 -14.59
CA GLU A 235 -13.90 -12.99 -13.37
C GLU A 235 -12.49 -13.63 -13.33
N ALA A 236 -12.01 -14.14 -14.46
CA ALA A 236 -10.65 -14.68 -14.60
C ALA A 236 -9.58 -13.60 -14.39
N ASP A 237 -9.72 -12.42 -15.01
CA ASP A 237 -8.79 -11.31 -14.83
C ASP A 237 -8.77 -10.80 -13.39
N GLN A 238 -9.93 -10.83 -12.71
CA GLN A 238 -10.02 -10.48 -11.28
C GLN A 238 -9.26 -11.49 -10.41
N HIS A 239 -9.50 -12.80 -10.55
CA HIS A 239 -8.76 -13.83 -9.81
C HIS A 239 -7.25 -13.64 -9.95
N VAL A 240 -6.77 -13.50 -11.17
CA VAL A 240 -5.34 -13.40 -11.48
C VAL A 240 -4.73 -12.09 -11.00
N SER A 241 -5.42 -10.96 -11.19
CA SER A 241 -4.96 -9.64 -10.71
C SER A 241 -4.88 -9.58 -9.17
N ARG A 242 -5.83 -10.20 -8.46
CA ARG A 242 -5.78 -10.32 -7.00
C ARG A 242 -4.63 -11.20 -6.53
N ARG A 243 -4.36 -12.34 -7.20
CA ARG A 243 -3.18 -13.18 -6.89
C ARG A 243 -1.87 -12.39 -7.05
N ILE A 244 -1.75 -11.60 -8.12
CA ILE A 244 -0.59 -10.74 -8.38
C ILE A 244 -0.38 -9.74 -7.24
N LEU A 245 -1.42 -8.99 -6.83
CA LEU A 245 -1.30 -8.01 -5.75
C LEU A 245 -0.97 -8.66 -4.40
N TRP A 246 -1.66 -9.76 -4.04
CA TRP A 246 -1.45 -10.43 -2.77
C TRP A 246 -0.13 -11.21 -2.70
N LEU A 247 0.42 -11.64 -3.84
CA LEU A 247 1.79 -12.16 -3.90
C LEU A 247 2.82 -11.04 -3.71
N LEU A 248 2.63 -9.88 -4.35
CA LEU A 248 3.47 -8.70 -4.10
C LEU A 248 3.43 -8.25 -2.64
N PHE A 249 2.26 -8.33 -1.98
CA PHE A 249 2.12 -8.06 -0.54
C PHE A 249 2.98 -9.02 0.30
N VAL A 250 2.85 -10.33 0.08
CA VAL A 250 3.66 -11.37 0.77
C VAL A 250 5.15 -11.18 0.51
N THR A 251 5.56 -10.96 -0.74
CA THR A 251 6.97 -10.75 -1.12
C THR A 251 7.53 -9.47 -0.50
N GLU A 252 6.81 -8.36 -0.52
CA GLU A 252 7.26 -7.11 0.11
C GLU A 252 7.46 -7.31 1.62
N ARG A 253 6.50 -7.90 2.34
CA ARG A 253 6.65 -8.15 3.78
C ARG A 253 7.81 -9.12 4.07
N GLY A 254 8.00 -10.14 3.25
CA GLY A 254 9.12 -11.08 3.38
C GLY A 254 10.48 -10.38 3.22
N VAL A 255 10.65 -9.58 2.18
CA VAL A 255 11.86 -8.79 1.91
C VAL A 255 12.08 -7.72 2.99
N ALA A 256 11.01 -7.05 3.44
CA ALA A 256 11.03 -6.07 4.52
C ALA A 256 11.53 -6.66 5.85
N LEU A 257 11.06 -7.84 6.24
CA LEU A 257 11.52 -8.51 7.47
C LEU A 257 12.94 -9.06 7.35
N LEU A 258 13.33 -9.60 6.19
CA LEU A 258 14.69 -10.14 5.99
C LEU A 258 15.77 -9.05 5.97
N HIS A 259 15.47 -7.90 5.37
CA HIS A 259 16.45 -6.84 5.12
C HIS A 259 16.19 -5.54 5.91
N LYS A 260 15.28 -5.57 6.90
CA LYS A 260 14.85 -4.42 7.73
C LYS A 260 14.39 -3.19 6.92
N LEU A 261 13.58 -3.39 5.88
CA LEU A 261 13.14 -2.30 4.98
C LEU A 261 11.68 -1.87 5.23
N PRO A 262 11.33 -0.58 5.10
CA PRO A 262 9.94 -0.12 5.16
C PRO A 262 9.04 -0.68 4.04
N ILE A 263 7.82 -1.05 4.41
CA ILE A 263 6.74 -1.47 3.52
C ILE A 263 5.98 -0.27 2.92
N VAL A 264 5.51 -0.41 1.68
CA VAL A 264 4.83 0.66 0.91
C VAL A 264 3.57 0.14 0.20
N LEU A 265 3.49 -1.14 -0.16
CA LEU A 265 2.26 -1.69 -0.73
C LEU A 265 1.18 -1.78 0.36
N LYS A 266 0.18 -0.92 0.28
CA LYS A 266 -0.95 -0.82 1.22
C LYS A 266 -2.26 -1.23 0.52
N PRO A 267 -2.55 -2.54 0.33
CA PRO A 267 -3.76 -2.99 -0.37
C PRO A 267 -5.04 -2.62 0.39
N ASN A 268 -6.13 -2.39 -0.33
CA ASN A 268 -7.49 -2.27 0.22
C ASN A 268 -8.50 -2.97 -0.70
N ILE A 269 -8.37 -4.30 -0.77
CA ILE A 269 -9.14 -5.19 -1.63
C ILE A 269 -9.54 -6.47 -0.90
N LEU A 270 -10.56 -7.16 -1.40
CA LEU A 270 -10.88 -8.53 -0.98
C LEU A 270 -9.75 -9.50 -1.36
N PHE A 271 -9.57 -10.53 -0.52
CA PHE A 271 -8.75 -11.71 -0.85
C PHE A 271 -9.32 -12.45 -2.07
N PRO A 272 -8.50 -13.21 -2.84
CA PRO A 272 -8.99 -14.14 -3.84
C PRO A 272 -10.00 -15.15 -3.25
N TRP A 273 -11.08 -15.43 -3.98
CA TRP A 273 -12.05 -16.49 -3.64
C TRP A 273 -11.77 -17.78 -4.42
N PHE A 274 -12.38 -18.88 -3.99
CA PHE A 274 -12.30 -20.18 -4.64
C PHE A 274 -13.27 -20.28 -5.84
N GLY A 275 -12.84 -20.93 -6.93
CA GLY A 275 -13.73 -21.31 -8.03
C GLY A 275 -13.32 -20.81 -9.41
N GLY A 276 -12.11 -20.27 -9.56
CA GLY A 276 -11.58 -19.86 -10.86
C GLY A 276 -11.39 -21.06 -11.80
N ALA A 277 -11.54 -20.82 -13.11
CA ALA A 277 -11.46 -21.87 -14.13
C ALA A 277 -10.05 -22.52 -14.27
N ASP A 278 -9.04 -21.94 -13.64
CA ASP A 278 -7.63 -22.38 -13.63
C ASP A 278 -7.17 -22.83 -12.21
N ASP A 279 -8.11 -23.11 -11.31
CA ASP A 279 -7.81 -23.42 -9.91
C ASP A 279 -7.36 -24.87 -9.73
N ARG A 280 -6.05 -25.10 -9.67
CA ARG A 280 -5.51 -26.30 -8.98
C ARG A 280 -6.00 -26.25 -7.53
N ALA A 281 -6.94 -27.13 -7.17
CA ALA A 281 -7.72 -27.06 -5.92
C ALA A 281 -6.90 -26.95 -4.63
N GLU A 282 -5.65 -27.45 -4.63
CA GLU A 282 -4.73 -27.40 -3.50
C GLU A 282 -3.97 -26.06 -3.36
N VAL A 283 -3.76 -25.36 -4.48
CA VAL A 283 -2.81 -24.23 -4.57
C VAL A 283 -3.38 -22.96 -3.96
N LEU A 284 -4.61 -22.59 -4.28
CA LEU A 284 -5.21 -21.35 -3.81
C LEU A 284 -5.48 -21.34 -2.29
N PRO A 285 -5.99 -22.40 -1.64
CA PRO A 285 -6.17 -22.43 -0.18
C PRO A 285 -4.87 -22.17 0.58
N ALA A 286 -3.76 -22.79 0.18
CA ALA A 286 -2.49 -22.62 0.87
C ALA A 286 -1.88 -21.23 0.63
N PHE A 287 -1.99 -20.68 -0.59
CA PHE A 287 -1.62 -19.30 -0.89
C PHE A 287 -2.40 -18.30 0.00
N LEU A 288 -3.72 -18.48 0.14
CA LEU A 288 -4.54 -17.63 1.02
C LEU A 288 -4.14 -17.73 2.49
N LYS A 289 -3.76 -18.92 2.99
CA LYS A 289 -3.28 -19.09 4.36
C LYS A 289 -1.92 -18.41 4.58
N LEU A 290 -1.02 -18.41 3.59
CA LEU A 290 0.23 -17.63 3.62
C LEU A 290 -0.02 -16.11 3.58
N VAL A 291 -0.96 -15.65 2.74
CA VAL A 291 -1.39 -14.24 2.69
C VAL A 291 -1.98 -13.81 4.04
N HIS A 292 -2.84 -14.64 4.64
CA HIS A 292 -3.43 -14.35 5.95
C HIS A 292 -2.39 -14.31 7.08
N LEU A 293 -1.38 -15.20 7.05
CA LEU A 293 -0.25 -15.17 7.98
C LEU A 293 0.47 -13.81 7.95
N PHE A 294 0.83 -13.33 6.76
CA PHE A 294 1.43 -12.00 6.59
C PHE A 294 0.47 -10.85 6.89
N TRP A 295 -0.83 -11.01 6.65
CA TRP A 295 -1.85 -10.00 6.98
C TRP A 295 -2.02 -9.82 8.49
N VAL A 296 -2.09 -10.91 9.25
CA VAL A 296 -2.10 -10.85 10.73
C VAL A 296 -0.83 -10.19 11.27
N PHE A 297 0.31 -10.42 10.63
CA PHE A 297 1.59 -9.79 10.97
C PHE A 297 1.62 -8.29 10.61
N ASP A 298 1.08 -7.90 9.45
CA ASP A 298 0.99 -6.51 8.98
C ASP A 298 0.08 -5.65 9.87
N GLN A 299 -1.09 -6.18 10.24
CA GLN A 299 -2.15 -5.44 10.95
C GLN A 299 -1.91 -5.26 12.46
N SER A 300 -0.75 -5.68 12.99
CA SER A 300 -0.37 -5.45 14.40
C SER A 300 0.50 -4.20 14.62
N GLY A 301 0.97 -3.56 13.55
CA GLY A 301 1.94 -2.46 13.62
C GLY A 301 3.39 -2.89 13.86
N ILE A 302 3.69 -4.20 13.88
CA ILE A 302 5.04 -4.72 14.16
C ILE A 302 6.12 -4.19 13.20
N PHE A 303 5.78 -3.88 11.94
CA PHE A 303 6.72 -3.30 10.98
C PHE A 303 7.18 -1.88 11.36
N GLU A 304 6.33 -1.10 12.03
CA GLU A 304 6.65 0.24 12.52
C GLU A 304 7.51 0.12 13.79
N LEU A 305 7.14 -0.78 14.70
CA LEU A 305 7.88 -1.13 15.91
C LEU A 305 9.30 -1.67 15.61
N LEU A 306 9.46 -2.49 14.56
CA LEU A 306 10.76 -3.03 14.13
C LEU A 306 11.64 -1.99 13.42
N HIS A 307 11.08 -0.87 12.96
CA HIS A 307 11.80 0.18 12.23
C HIS A 307 12.17 1.38 13.11
N ASN A 308 11.28 1.78 14.02
CA ASN A 308 11.42 2.99 14.85
C ASN A 308 12.30 2.77 16.11
N PHE A 309 13.09 1.70 16.16
CA PHE A 309 13.85 1.30 17.36
C PHE A 309 15.30 1.80 17.37
N ASP A 310 15.83 2.28 16.25
CA ASP A 310 17.19 2.82 16.15
C ASP A 310 17.28 4.31 16.58
N SER A 311 16.22 4.85 17.22
CA SER A 311 16.17 6.19 17.81
C SER A 311 15.94 6.12 19.32
N ASP A 312 16.99 6.44 20.11
CA ASP A 312 17.07 6.33 21.57
C ASP A 312 16.03 7.13 22.40
N SER A 313 15.17 7.95 21.78
CA SER A 313 14.39 9.00 22.46
C SER A 313 13.17 8.51 23.25
N ASP A 314 12.50 7.43 22.83
CA ASP A 314 11.11 7.14 23.24
C ASP A 314 10.91 5.80 23.97
N LEU A 315 12.01 5.13 24.33
CA LEU A 315 12.05 3.76 24.85
C LEU A 315 11.02 3.46 25.98
N PRO A 316 10.86 4.28 27.04
CA PRO A 316 10.03 3.90 28.20
C PRO A 316 8.54 3.74 27.92
N ASN A 317 7.98 4.52 26.98
CA ASN A 317 6.55 4.45 26.66
C ASN A 317 6.23 3.34 25.66
N MET A 318 7.21 2.92 24.84
CA MET A 318 6.99 1.89 23.83
C MET A 318 6.89 0.47 24.39
N VAL A 319 7.56 0.15 25.51
CA VAL A 319 7.64 -1.23 26.04
C VAL A 319 6.27 -1.86 26.29
N SER A 320 5.31 -1.14 26.87
CA SER A 320 3.99 -1.69 27.17
C SER A 320 3.13 -1.91 25.92
N VAL A 321 3.25 -1.05 24.92
CA VAL A 321 2.58 -1.20 23.61
C VAL A 321 3.21 -2.36 22.83
N ALA A 322 4.54 -2.43 22.83
CA ALA A 322 5.30 -3.52 22.24
C ALA A 322 4.93 -4.86 22.86
N GLN A 323 4.84 -4.96 24.19
CA GLN A 323 4.46 -6.20 24.89
C GLN A 323 3.09 -6.71 24.46
N ASN A 324 2.05 -5.87 24.49
CA ASN A 324 0.70 -6.26 24.07
C ASN A 324 0.64 -6.67 22.58
N CYS A 325 1.38 -6.00 21.71
CA CYS A 325 1.48 -6.33 20.28
C CYS A 325 2.19 -7.69 20.06
N LEU A 326 3.33 -7.88 20.72
CA LEU A 326 4.15 -9.09 20.63
C LEU A 326 3.39 -10.30 21.17
N GLU A 327 2.84 -10.25 22.39
CA GLU A 327 2.10 -11.36 22.99
C GLU A 327 0.88 -11.79 22.14
N LEU A 328 0.12 -10.83 21.61
CA LEU A 328 -1.03 -11.11 20.73
C LEU A 328 -0.62 -11.73 19.38
N LEU A 329 0.49 -11.28 18.78
CA LEU A 329 1.05 -11.90 17.58
C LEU A 329 1.57 -13.31 17.86
N GLN A 330 2.32 -13.48 18.95
CA GLN A 330 2.87 -14.76 19.37
C GLN A 330 1.77 -15.80 19.57
N GLN A 331 0.69 -15.44 20.28
CA GLN A 331 -0.47 -16.32 20.43
C GLN A 331 -1.07 -16.71 19.07
N LYS A 332 -1.33 -15.74 18.18
CA LYS A 332 -1.91 -16.03 16.85
C LYS A 332 -1.03 -16.94 15.99
N LEU A 333 0.29 -16.91 16.16
CA LEU A 333 1.24 -17.79 15.45
C LEU A 333 1.34 -19.21 16.05
N VAL A 334 0.75 -19.44 17.23
CA VAL A 334 0.65 -20.75 17.90
C VAL A 334 -0.76 -21.34 17.74
N ASP A 335 -1.81 -20.56 18.01
CA ASP A 335 -3.22 -20.98 17.86
C ASP A 335 -3.55 -21.40 16.40
N SER A 336 -2.80 -20.87 15.42
CA SER A 336 -2.83 -21.24 14.00
C SER A 336 -1.87 -22.39 13.64
N ALA A 337 -1.62 -23.31 14.57
CA ALA A 337 -0.94 -24.59 14.36
C ALA A 337 -1.77 -25.80 14.81
N ASP A 338 -2.65 -25.63 15.81
CA ASP A 338 -3.41 -26.72 16.45
C ASP A 338 -4.85 -26.87 15.90
N ASN A 339 -5.40 -25.86 15.22
CA ASN A 339 -6.78 -25.84 14.72
C ASN A 339 -6.92 -26.21 13.22
N ASP A 340 -5.83 -26.62 12.57
CA ASP A 340 -5.78 -26.67 11.11
C ASP A 340 -6.33 -27.96 10.49
N ASP A 341 -7.63 -27.96 10.14
CA ASP A 341 -8.08 -28.75 8.99
C ASP A 341 -7.48 -28.13 7.72
N TRP A 342 -6.30 -28.61 7.33
CA TRP A 342 -5.51 -28.01 6.27
C TRP A 342 -6.19 -28.10 4.90
N GLY A 343 -7.01 -29.14 4.66
CA GLY A 343 -7.38 -29.58 3.31
C GLY A 343 -6.21 -30.25 2.57
N PRO A 344 -6.39 -30.63 1.30
CA PRO A 344 -5.29 -31.13 0.48
C PRO A 344 -4.31 -29.98 0.16
N ILE A 345 -3.11 -30.04 0.76
CA ILE A 345 -2.01 -29.10 0.52
C ILE A 345 -0.74 -29.88 0.18
N ASN A 346 -0.15 -29.55 -0.98
CA ASN A 346 1.09 -30.15 -1.45
C ASN A 346 2.32 -29.80 -0.57
N GLU A 347 3.38 -30.58 -0.73
CA GLU A 347 4.58 -30.51 0.12
C GLU A 347 5.35 -29.18 -0.04
N VAL A 348 5.30 -28.55 -1.22
CA VAL A 348 5.98 -27.27 -1.49
C VAL A 348 5.36 -26.14 -0.67
N GLN A 349 4.03 -26.07 -0.61
CA GLN A 349 3.30 -25.04 0.12
C GLN A 349 3.26 -25.31 1.63
N ARG A 350 3.23 -26.59 2.02
CA ARG A 350 3.44 -26.98 3.43
C ARG A 350 4.81 -26.55 3.92
N ALA A 351 5.85 -26.70 3.10
CA ALA A 351 7.18 -26.18 3.42
C ALA A 351 7.16 -24.66 3.60
N ASP A 352 6.62 -23.89 2.65
CA ASP A 352 6.65 -22.41 2.68
C ASP A 352 6.05 -21.84 3.96
N MET A 353 4.78 -22.20 4.20
CA MET A 353 3.93 -21.62 5.22
C MET A 353 4.45 -21.92 6.63
N PHE A 354 4.83 -23.17 6.90
CA PHE A 354 5.38 -23.54 8.19
C PHE A 354 6.79 -22.98 8.40
N VAL A 355 7.68 -23.02 7.40
CA VAL A 355 9.03 -22.43 7.52
C VAL A 355 8.93 -20.93 7.75
N THR A 356 8.00 -20.25 7.07
CA THR A 356 7.70 -18.83 7.29
C THR A 356 7.16 -18.58 8.69
N ARG A 357 6.23 -19.40 9.20
CA ARG A 357 5.68 -19.29 10.56
C ARG A 357 6.76 -19.47 11.64
N GLN A 358 7.65 -20.46 11.51
CA GLN A 358 8.72 -20.67 12.50
C GLN A 358 9.79 -19.56 12.45
N TRP A 359 10.12 -19.05 11.26
CA TRP A 359 10.98 -17.89 11.13
C TRP A 359 10.35 -16.61 11.71
N MET A 360 9.06 -16.35 11.46
CA MET A 360 8.33 -15.25 12.10
C MET A 360 8.34 -15.36 13.63
N ARG A 361 8.10 -16.56 14.19
CA ARG A 361 8.21 -16.81 15.63
C ARG A 361 9.60 -16.48 16.17
N ALA A 362 10.67 -16.87 15.46
CA ALA A 362 12.04 -16.52 15.83
C ALA A 362 12.30 -15.00 15.76
N VAL A 363 11.86 -14.32 14.69
CA VAL A 363 12.00 -12.86 14.53
C VAL A 363 11.28 -12.10 15.65
N LEU A 364 10.04 -12.49 16.00
CA LEU A 364 9.30 -11.87 17.11
C LEU A 364 9.97 -12.10 18.47
N TRP A 365 10.56 -13.27 18.71
CA TRP A 365 11.31 -13.51 19.94
C TRP A 365 12.57 -12.64 20.01
N ARG A 366 13.34 -12.55 18.91
CA ARG A 366 14.52 -11.67 18.82
C ARG A 366 14.16 -10.19 18.96
N ALA A 367 12.96 -9.80 18.52
CA ALA A 367 12.39 -8.48 18.77
C ALA A 367 12.08 -8.30 20.27
N ALA A 368 11.32 -9.21 20.89
CA ALA A 368 10.96 -9.14 22.31
C ALA A 368 12.18 -9.02 23.24
N LEU A 369 13.26 -9.76 22.96
CA LEU A 369 14.53 -9.67 23.68
C LEU A 369 15.11 -8.24 23.71
N ARG A 370 14.99 -7.48 22.61
CA ARG A 370 15.48 -6.08 22.51
C ARG A 370 14.70 -5.11 23.40
N PHE A 371 13.45 -5.41 23.74
CA PHE A 371 12.65 -4.66 24.72
C PHE A 371 12.81 -5.19 26.16
N GLY A 372 13.63 -6.22 26.38
CA GLY A 372 13.72 -6.91 27.68
C GLY A 372 12.50 -7.77 28.02
N ILE A 373 11.64 -8.09 27.04
CA ILE A 373 10.38 -8.80 27.24
C ILE A 373 10.62 -10.31 27.15
N VAL A 374 10.55 -10.98 28.30
CA VAL A 374 10.69 -12.44 28.40
C VAL A 374 9.34 -13.11 28.14
N THR A 375 9.27 -13.97 27.13
CA THR A 375 8.03 -14.67 26.72
C THR A 375 8.20 -16.20 26.83
N PRO A 376 7.84 -16.82 27.98
CA PRO A 376 8.12 -18.24 28.26
C PRO A 376 7.44 -19.24 27.30
N SER A 377 6.38 -18.81 26.60
CA SER A 377 5.65 -19.59 25.60
C SER A 377 6.43 -19.81 24.29
N MET A 378 7.52 -19.09 24.06
CA MET A 378 8.25 -19.11 22.79
C MET A 378 9.78 -19.18 22.97
N ASN A 379 10.24 -20.28 23.56
CA ASN A 379 11.65 -20.68 23.54
C ASN A 379 12.16 -20.90 22.10
N PRO A 380 13.24 -20.20 21.65
CA PRO A 380 13.85 -20.43 20.34
C PRO A 380 14.32 -21.86 20.09
N VAL A 381 14.72 -22.58 21.14
CA VAL A 381 15.14 -23.99 21.04
C VAL A 381 13.94 -24.88 20.66
N ASP A 382 12.72 -24.53 21.06
CA ASP A 382 11.50 -25.26 20.71
C ASP A 382 10.95 -24.83 19.34
N ILE A 383 11.01 -23.54 18.99
CA ILE A 383 10.75 -23.05 17.62
C ILE A 383 11.67 -23.76 16.61
N ALA A 384 12.94 -23.97 16.97
CA ALA A 384 13.90 -24.73 16.18
C ALA A 384 13.57 -26.23 16.10
N LYS A 385 13.10 -26.88 17.18
CA LYS A 385 12.64 -28.29 17.14
C LYS A 385 11.43 -28.45 16.21
N ASP A 386 10.45 -27.55 16.28
CA ASP A 386 9.27 -27.58 15.40
C ASP A 386 9.67 -27.48 13.92
N PHE A 387 10.60 -26.56 13.61
CA PHE A 387 11.19 -26.42 12.28
C PHE A 387 11.92 -27.70 11.84
N LEU A 388 12.80 -28.24 12.70
CA LEU A 388 13.60 -29.44 12.41
C LEU A 388 12.73 -30.68 12.18
N SER A 389 11.65 -30.86 12.96
CA SER A 389 10.73 -32.00 12.82
C SER A 389 10.10 -31.99 11.43
N LEU A 390 9.48 -30.88 11.02
CA LEU A 390 8.84 -30.76 9.72
C LEU A 390 9.83 -30.87 8.55
N VAL A 391 11.00 -30.23 8.66
CA VAL A 391 12.04 -30.29 7.62
C VAL A 391 12.59 -31.71 7.45
N SER A 392 12.47 -32.58 8.47
CA SER A 392 12.81 -34.00 8.36
C SER A 392 11.75 -34.86 7.64
N GLU A 393 10.49 -34.41 7.63
CA GLU A 393 9.36 -35.11 7.00
C GLU A 393 9.17 -34.74 5.52
N LEU A 394 9.58 -33.53 5.13
CA LEU A 394 9.36 -32.99 3.78
C LEU A 394 10.44 -33.46 2.77
N PRO A 395 10.06 -33.87 1.54
CA PRO A 395 11.04 -34.20 0.51
C PRO A 395 11.95 -33.03 0.13
N LYS A 396 13.23 -33.33 -0.09
CA LYS A 396 14.27 -32.32 -0.41
C LYS A 396 13.91 -31.43 -1.59
N THR A 397 13.20 -31.95 -2.59
CA THR A 397 12.70 -31.19 -3.75
C THR A 397 11.68 -30.11 -3.39
N ALA A 398 10.85 -30.31 -2.37
CA ALA A 398 9.93 -29.29 -1.86
C ALA A 398 10.70 -28.19 -1.14
N LEU A 399 11.60 -28.57 -0.23
CA LEU A 399 12.48 -27.65 0.52
C LEU A 399 13.36 -26.80 -0.41
N GLU A 400 14.00 -27.40 -1.41
CA GLU A 400 14.86 -26.70 -2.38
C GLU A 400 14.11 -25.71 -3.28
N SER A 401 12.78 -25.83 -3.40
CA SER A 401 11.97 -24.88 -4.19
C SER A 401 11.86 -23.50 -3.51
N HIS A 402 12.19 -23.42 -2.22
CA HIS A 402 12.28 -22.18 -1.44
C HIS A 402 13.62 -21.42 -1.57
N GLY A 403 14.52 -21.91 -2.43
CA GLY A 403 15.66 -21.12 -2.87
C GLY A 403 16.61 -20.69 -1.73
N PRO A 404 17.24 -19.51 -1.84
CA PRO A 404 18.08 -18.93 -0.77
C PRO A 404 17.25 -18.54 0.45
N THR A 405 15.96 -18.25 0.28
CA THR A 405 15.08 -17.81 1.38
C THR A 405 15.00 -18.86 2.50
N LEU A 406 15.02 -20.15 2.18
CA LEU A 406 15.15 -21.22 3.19
C LEU A 406 16.51 -21.17 3.91
N GLU A 407 17.60 -20.88 3.21
CA GLU A 407 18.95 -20.76 3.79
C GLU A 407 19.00 -19.60 4.81
N PHE A 408 18.46 -18.42 4.46
CA PHE A 408 18.33 -17.27 5.36
C PHE A 408 17.39 -17.51 6.55
N LYS A 409 16.18 -18.07 6.31
CA LYS A 409 15.23 -18.39 7.39
C LYS A 409 15.83 -19.40 8.39
N THR A 410 16.59 -20.39 7.90
CA THR A 410 17.33 -21.35 8.76
C THR A 410 18.40 -20.65 9.60
N PHE A 411 19.17 -19.73 8.99
CA PHE A 411 20.22 -18.96 9.67
C PHE A 411 19.65 -18.02 10.76
N GLU A 412 18.51 -17.39 10.52
CA GLU A 412 17.82 -16.54 11.52
C GLU A 412 17.26 -17.35 12.69
N ILE A 413 16.69 -18.54 12.44
CA ILE A 413 16.24 -19.46 13.51
C ILE A 413 17.44 -19.95 14.34
N ALA A 414 18.55 -20.33 13.70
CA ALA A 414 19.78 -20.72 14.40
C ALA A 414 20.38 -19.54 15.20
N THR A 415 20.27 -18.33 14.67
CA THR A 415 20.69 -17.10 15.35
C THR A 415 19.82 -16.82 16.59
N ALA A 416 18.50 -17.02 16.53
CA ALA A 416 17.64 -16.87 17.71
C ALA A 416 18.02 -17.84 18.84
N VAL A 417 18.41 -19.09 18.51
CA VAL A 417 18.91 -20.06 19.49
C VAL A 417 20.25 -19.62 20.09
N ILE A 418 21.17 -19.07 19.28
CA ILE A 418 22.45 -18.52 19.78
C ILE A 418 22.22 -17.29 20.68
N ASP A 419 21.34 -16.37 20.27
CA ASP A 419 20.97 -15.19 21.06
C ASP A 419 20.34 -15.61 22.41
N ALA A 420 19.53 -16.68 22.44
CA ALA A 420 18.98 -17.23 23.67
C ALA A 420 20.05 -17.87 24.58
N MET A 421 20.95 -18.68 24.03
CA MET A 421 22.05 -19.30 24.77
C MET A 421 23.04 -18.27 25.37
N ALA A 422 23.13 -17.07 24.78
CA ALA A 422 23.99 -15.99 25.25
C ALA A 422 23.37 -15.13 26.37
N SER A 423 22.05 -15.21 26.59
CA SER A 423 21.31 -14.21 27.39
C SER A 423 21.14 -14.57 28.87
N ASP A 424 21.70 -15.69 29.34
CA ASP A 424 21.68 -16.18 30.73
C ASP A 424 20.29 -16.34 31.39
N HIS A 425 19.23 -16.25 30.59
CA HIS A 425 17.86 -16.60 31.01
C HIS A 425 17.73 -18.13 31.07
N SER A 426 17.02 -18.65 32.06
CA SER A 426 16.94 -20.06 32.46
C SER A 426 16.20 -20.99 31.48
N ILE A 427 16.67 -21.02 30.24
CA ILE A 427 16.09 -21.67 29.06
C ILE A 427 17.10 -22.66 28.42
N THR A 428 18.38 -22.58 28.83
CA THR A 428 19.51 -23.38 28.35
C THR A 428 19.50 -24.81 28.88
N ASP A 429 18.76 -25.67 28.19
CA ASP A 429 18.83 -27.13 28.34
C ASP A 429 20.06 -27.68 27.57
N ASP A 430 20.68 -28.76 28.07
CA ASP A 430 21.76 -29.54 27.44
C ASP A 430 21.42 -29.97 25.99
N ARG A 431 20.12 -30.06 25.69
CA ARG A 431 19.56 -30.33 24.35
C ARG A 431 19.74 -29.19 23.32
N SER A 432 20.26 -28.03 23.69
CA SER A 432 20.38 -26.86 22.80
C SER A 432 21.51 -26.99 21.75
N GLY A 433 22.65 -27.56 22.13
CA GLY A 433 23.79 -27.76 21.22
C GLY A 433 23.49 -28.68 20.02
N PRO A 434 22.87 -29.85 20.23
CA PRO A 434 22.43 -30.74 19.15
C PRO A 434 21.50 -30.06 18.12
N VAL A 435 20.61 -29.16 18.57
CA VAL A 435 19.69 -28.40 17.71
C VAL A 435 20.47 -27.47 16.77
N LEU A 436 21.46 -26.73 17.28
CA LEU A 436 22.31 -25.87 16.44
C LEU A 436 23.11 -26.67 15.40
N HIS A 437 23.63 -27.84 15.76
CA HIS A 437 24.30 -28.71 14.79
C HIS A 437 23.36 -29.18 13.69
N GLN A 438 22.12 -29.57 14.01
CA GLN A 438 21.14 -29.99 12.99
C GLN A 438 20.74 -28.84 12.05
N LEU A 439 20.56 -27.62 12.56
CA LEU A 439 20.30 -26.43 11.74
C LEU A 439 21.47 -26.09 10.81
N ARG A 440 22.71 -26.15 11.32
CA ARG A 440 23.94 -25.96 10.52
C ARG A 440 24.07 -27.04 9.43
N ASP A 441 23.74 -28.29 9.75
CA ASP A 441 23.86 -29.40 8.81
C ASP A 441 22.78 -29.31 7.69
N ILE A 442 21.58 -28.80 7.97
CA ILE A 442 20.59 -28.39 6.96
C ILE A 442 21.14 -27.28 6.08
N LEU A 443 21.68 -26.21 6.67
CA LEU A 443 22.28 -25.07 5.95
C LEU A 443 23.48 -25.49 5.07
N SER A 444 24.14 -26.60 5.42
CA SER A 444 25.24 -27.20 4.64
C SER A 444 24.79 -28.07 3.46
N SER A 445 23.59 -28.66 3.55
CA SER A 445 23.10 -29.69 2.62
C SER A 445 21.99 -29.19 1.69
N CYS A 446 21.32 -28.10 2.05
CA CYS A 446 20.40 -27.37 1.18
C CYS A 446 21.16 -26.71 0.02
N ARG A 447 20.70 -26.90 -1.23
CA ARG A 447 21.19 -26.21 -2.46
C ARG A 447 22.73 -26.13 -2.63
N GLY A 448 23.48 -27.09 -2.09
CA GLY A 448 24.95 -27.17 -2.17
C GLY A 448 25.73 -26.43 -1.07
N GLY A 449 25.04 -25.86 -0.07
CA GLY A 449 25.64 -25.22 1.10
C GLY A 449 25.95 -23.73 0.91
N ASN A 450 25.37 -22.87 1.76
CA ASN A 450 25.65 -21.43 1.74
C ASN A 450 26.91 -21.11 2.53
N ARG A 451 28.06 -21.04 1.85
CA ARG A 451 29.38 -20.86 2.51
C ARG A 451 29.46 -19.61 3.40
N THR A 452 28.82 -18.52 3.02
CA THR A 452 28.82 -17.26 3.78
C THR A 452 28.04 -17.42 5.09
N LEU A 453 26.78 -17.86 5.01
CA LEU A 453 25.94 -18.08 6.20
C LEU A 453 26.50 -19.18 7.10
N LEU A 454 27.09 -20.24 6.53
CA LEU A 454 27.78 -21.29 7.29
C LEU A 454 29.01 -20.78 8.04
N SER A 455 29.81 -19.92 7.42
CA SER A 455 30.98 -19.30 8.07
C SER A 455 30.55 -18.42 9.24
N LEU A 456 29.56 -17.54 9.01
CA LEU A 456 29.00 -16.68 10.05
C LEU A 456 28.39 -17.49 11.21
N LEU A 457 27.61 -18.53 10.90
CA LEU A 457 27.00 -19.39 11.91
C LEU A 457 28.07 -20.14 12.73
N THR A 458 29.11 -20.66 12.07
CA THR A 458 30.19 -21.39 12.75
C THR A 458 30.96 -20.46 13.71
N ILE A 459 31.34 -19.26 13.26
CA ILE A 459 32.00 -18.24 14.10
C ILE A 459 31.14 -17.91 15.34
N ARG A 460 29.82 -17.77 15.16
CA ARG A 460 28.90 -17.48 16.27
C ARG A 460 28.69 -18.66 17.22
N MET A 461 28.66 -19.91 16.71
CA MET A 461 28.64 -21.11 17.53
C MET A 461 29.92 -21.23 18.36
N ASP A 462 31.09 -21.08 17.73
CA ASP A 462 32.39 -21.20 18.37
C ASP A 462 32.58 -20.14 19.47
N ALA A 463 32.06 -18.93 19.31
CA ALA A 463 32.09 -17.91 20.36
C ALA A 463 31.38 -18.38 21.65
N ILE A 464 30.18 -18.96 21.54
CA ILE A 464 29.41 -19.43 22.70
C ILE A 464 30.03 -20.70 23.30
N PHE A 465 30.38 -21.70 22.49
CA PHE A 465 30.94 -22.97 22.98
C PHE A 465 32.36 -22.88 23.54
N ASN A 466 33.08 -21.78 23.29
CA ASN A 466 34.34 -21.47 23.95
C ASN A 466 34.16 -20.55 25.17
N ALA A 467 33.18 -19.63 25.16
CA ALA A 467 32.86 -18.82 26.34
C ALA A 467 32.43 -19.69 27.53
N GLY A 468 31.60 -20.72 27.31
CA GLY A 468 31.20 -21.66 28.37
C GLY A 468 32.38 -22.36 29.05
N ARG A 469 33.42 -22.73 28.29
CA ARG A 469 34.62 -23.41 28.82
C ARG A 469 35.50 -22.51 29.70
N LEU A 470 35.35 -21.20 29.61
CA LEU A 470 36.08 -20.24 30.46
C LEU A 470 35.42 -20.05 31.84
N LEU A 471 34.19 -20.54 32.03
CA LEU A 471 33.45 -20.44 33.30
C LEU A 471 33.54 -21.71 34.16
N GLU A 472 33.89 -22.86 33.59
CA GLU A 472 34.02 -24.13 34.34
C GLU A 472 35.37 -24.31 35.06
N VAL A 473 36.35 -23.41 34.86
CA VAL A 473 37.70 -23.55 35.43
C VAL A 473 37.82 -22.77 36.76
N SER A 474 37.37 -23.40 37.85
CA SER A 474 37.65 -22.95 39.22
C SER A 474 38.27 -24.05 40.08
N GLU A 475 39.49 -23.81 40.56
CA GLU A 475 40.18 -24.53 41.65
C GLU A 475 40.25 -26.07 41.58
N GLY A 476 41.08 -26.61 40.69
CA GLY A 476 41.46 -28.03 40.74
C GLY A 476 42.48 -28.49 39.69
N ASP A 477 43.70 -28.79 40.14
CA ASP A 477 44.79 -29.49 39.43
C ASP A 477 45.29 -28.91 38.08
N ALA A 478 46.47 -29.38 37.67
CA ALA A 478 47.20 -28.90 36.51
C ALA A 478 47.74 -30.05 35.64
N VAL A 479 48.33 -29.67 34.50
CA VAL A 479 49.18 -30.44 33.56
C VAL A 479 48.52 -30.85 32.22
N ALA A 480 48.99 -30.14 31.19
CA ALA A 480 49.22 -30.54 29.79
C ALA A 480 48.10 -31.16 28.93
N PHE A 481 47.96 -30.60 27.72
CA PHE A 481 47.69 -31.38 26.51
C PHE A 481 48.75 -31.07 25.45
N GLU A 482 49.27 -32.10 24.80
CA GLU A 482 50.31 -31.99 23.77
C GLU A 482 49.74 -31.54 22.42
N THR A 483 50.55 -30.81 21.64
CA THR A 483 50.21 -30.44 20.26
C THR A 483 50.51 -31.58 19.29
N ASN A 484 49.62 -31.81 18.33
CA ASN A 484 49.86 -32.72 17.21
C ASN A 484 49.57 -32.00 15.86
N PRO A 485 50.58 -31.74 15.00
CA PRO A 485 50.46 -30.73 13.96
C PRO A 485 50.13 -31.29 12.56
N GLN A 486 48.91 -31.03 12.04
CA GLN A 486 48.65 -31.27 10.60
C GLN A 486 47.56 -30.44 9.89
N THR A 487 47.28 -29.22 10.33
CA THR A 487 46.65 -28.18 9.48
C THR A 487 47.29 -26.82 9.73
N SER A 488 48.06 -26.31 8.77
CA SER A 488 48.71 -25.01 8.86
C SER A 488 47.75 -23.87 8.48
N PHE A 489 47.13 -23.25 9.48
CA PHE A 489 46.56 -21.91 9.38
C PHE A 489 47.41 -20.93 10.21
N PRO A 490 47.47 -19.63 9.85
CA PRO A 490 48.29 -18.65 10.57
C PRO A 490 47.89 -18.53 12.05
N ASN A 491 48.86 -18.21 12.91
CA ASN A 491 48.60 -18.00 14.33
C ASN A 491 47.71 -16.75 14.53
N THR A 492 46.62 -16.89 15.27
CA THR A 492 45.60 -15.85 15.48
C THR A 492 46.19 -14.56 16.07
N ALA A 493 47.31 -14.65 16.79
CA ALA A 493 48.03 -13.52 17.36
C ALA A 493 48.76 -12.62 16.32
N GLU A 494 49.18 -13.15 15.17
CA GLU A 494 49.91 -12.37 14.16
C GLU A 494 48.97 -11.58 13.23
N LEU A 495 47.75 -12.07 13.02
CA LEU A 495 46.71 -11.33 12.30
C LEU A 495 46.25 -10.08 13.07
N LEU A 496 46.24 -10.14 14.41
CA LEU A 496 45.84 -9.04 15.29
C LEU A 496 46.88 -7.92 15.43
N THR A 497 48.14 -8.14 15.07
CA THR A 497 49.23 -7.14 15.22
C THR A 497 49.58 -6.39 13.94
N SER A 498 49.03 -6.79 12.79
CA SER A 498 49.36 -6.21 11.48
C SER A 498 48.41 -5.10 11.00
N GLN A 499 47.27 -4.87 11.68
CA GLN A 499 46.31 -3.78 11.37
C GLN A 499 45.78 -3.14 12.67
N PRO A 500 46.06 -1.85 12.95
CA PRO A 500 45.80 -1.24 14.26
C PRO A 500 44.34 -0.81 14.53
N ASN A 501 43.39 -1.11 13.63
CA ASN A 501 42.00 -0.65 13.69
C ASN A 501 40.99 -1.82 13.81
N LEU A 502 41.18 -2.71 14.80
CA LEU A 502 40.24 -3.79 15.12
C LEU A 502 39.75 -3.70 16.57
N THR A 503 38.84 -2.74 16.81
CA THR A 503 37.86 -2.87 17.90
C THR A 503 36.89 -4.00 17.59
N MET A 504 36.36 -4.65 18.64
CA MET A 504 35.43 -5.78 18.54
C MET A 504 34.25 -5.48 17.59
N PRO A 505 33.99 -6.29 16.55
CA PRO A 505 32.89 -6.07 15.62
C PRO A 505 31.54 -6.52 16.20
N THR A 506 31.06 -5.82 17.22
CA THR A 506 29.66 -5.89 17.67
C THR A 506 28.76 -5.24 16.60
N TYR A 507 27.91 -6.04 15.95
CA TYR A 507 26.85 -5.66 14.98
C TYR A 507 27.27 -4.92 13.68
N GLN A 508 28.33 -4.12 13.73
CA GLN A 508 28.57 -3.05 12.76
C GLN A 508 28.90 -3.51 11.33
N PHE A 509 29.44 -4.71 11.12
CA PHE A 509 29.80 -5.19 9.77
C PHE A 509 28.59 -5.50 8.85
N MET A 510 27.37 -5.58 9.39
CA MET A 510 26.13 -5.59 8.59
C MET A 510 25.49 -4.20 8.52
N GLU A 511 25.73 -3.34 9.51
CA GLU A 511 25.23 -1.96 9.56
C GLU A 511 26.05 -1.00 8.67
N ASP A 512 27.32 -1.29 8.39
CA ASP A 512 28.14 -0.53 7.43
C ASP A 512 27.74 -0.79 5.96
N GLN A 513 26.93 -1.82 5.68
CA GLN A 513 26.19 -1.91 4.42
C GLN A 513 24.78 -1.32 4.53
N ALA A 514 24.08 -1.46 5.66
CA ALA A 514 22.79 -0.81 5.87
C ALA A 514 22.87 0.73 5.84
N SER A 515 23.97 1.33 6.30
CA SER A 515 24.20 2.78 6.25
C SER A 515 24.52 3.30 4.84
N GLN A 516 24.90 2.42 3.91
CA GLN A 516 24.97 2.71 2.47
C GLN A 516 23.69 2.30 1.72
N ILE A 517 22.84 1.47 2.34
CA ILE A 517 21.49 1.10 1.87
C ILE A 517 20.44 1.70 2.83
N CYS A 518 20.60 2.98 3.15
CA CYS A 518 19.41 3.82 3.28
C CYS A 518 18.56 3.60 2.03
N TRP A 519 17.24 3.68 2.17
CA TRP A 519 16.46 4.17 1.04
C TRP A 519 17.01 5.56 0.71
N PRO A 520 17.64 5.80 -0.46
CA PRO A 520 17.73 7.18 -0.91
C PRO A 520 16.28 7.69 -0.94
N PRO A 521 15.98 8.90 -0.43
CA PRO A 521 14.62 9.42 -0.42
C PRO A 521 14.15 9.55 -1.87
N LEU A 522 13.50 8.49 -2.33
CA LEU A 522 13.14 8.27 -3.72
C LEU A 522 11.89 9.10 -3.94
N ASP A 523 12.12 10.37 -4.25
CA ASP A 523 11.13 11.25 -4.84
C ASP A 523 10.33 10.43 -5.85
N LEU A 524 9.01 10.35 -5.68
CA LEU A 524 8.13 9.74 -6.67
C LEU A 524 8.33 10.44 -8.02
N GLY A 525 8.67 11.74 -7.98
CA GLY A 525 9.17 12.51 -9.10
C GLY A 525 10.49 12.04 -9.71
N TYR A 526 11.33 11.20 -9.11
CA TYR A 526 12.51 10.63 -9.79
C TYR A 526 12.11 9.47 -10.70
N LEU A 527 11.28 8.55 -10.21
CA LEU A 527 10.66 7.48 -11.03
C LEU A 527 9.65 8.03 -12.05
N VAL A 528 9.08 9.22 -11.83
CA VAL A 528 8.16 9.87 -12.79
C VAL A 528 8.89 10.84 -13.76
N ARG A 529 10.01 11.46 -13.38
CA ARG A 529 10.87 12.23 -14.31
C ARG A 529 11.73 11.32 -15.19
N SER A 530 12.18 10.19 -14.65
CA SER A 530 13.02 9.20 -15.35
C SER A 530 12.44 7.77 -15.20
N PRO A 531 11.23 7.50 -15.71
CA PRO A 531 10.62 6.17 -15.64
C PRO A 531 11.45 5.13 -16.39
N SER A 532 11.46 3.91 -15.85
CA SER A 532 11.96 2.72 -16.54
C SER A 532 11.19 2.49 -17.86
N PRO A 533 11.72 1.72 -18.82
CA PRO A 533 11.00 1.40 -20.05
C PRO A 533 9.62 0.77 -19.82
N LEU A 534 9.49 -0.13 -18.83
CA LEU A 534 8.20 -0.72 -18.42
C LEU A 534 7.23 0.35 -17.91
N THR A 535 7.67 1.18 -16.95
CA THR A 535 6.84 2.20 -16.32
C THR A 535 6.43 3.28 -17.33
N ARG A 536 7.34 3.65 -18.25
CA ARG A 536 7.06 4.55 -19.37
C ARG A 536 6.03 3.94 -20.33
N MET A 537 6.24 2.72 -20.79
CA MET A 537 5.30 2.01 -21.67
C MET A 537 3.91 1.90 -21.05
N LEU A 538 3.81 1.65 -19.74
CA LEU A 538 2.54 1.67 -19.01
C LEU A 538 1.89 3.05 -19.01
N LEU A 539 2.63 4.11 -18.68
CA LEU A 539 2.14 5.49 -18.69
C LEU A 539 1.75 5.99 -20.10
N GLU A 540 2.39 5.46 -21.14
CA GLU A 540 2.13 5.80 -22.55
C GLU A 540 0.99 4.97 -23.17
N SER A 541 0.75 3.75 -22.67
CA SER A 541 -0.36 2.87 -23.09
C SER A 541 -1.64 3.06 -22.29
N MET A 542 -1.61 3.80 -21.18
CA MET A 542 -2.83 4.26 -20.52
C MET A 542 -3.64 5.15 -21.48
N PRO A 543 -4.95 4.93 -21.65
CA PRO A 543 -5.79 5.91 -22.33
C PRO A 543 -5.72 7.21 -21.54
N ARG A 544 -5.31 8.30 -22.21
CA ARG A 544 -5.50 9.65 -21.69
C ARG A 544 -6.99 9.82 -21.38
N ASP A 545 -7.32 10.40 -20.22
CA ASP A 545 -8.69 10.42 -19.68
C ASP A 545 -9.74 10.75 -20.73
N VAL A 546 -10.84 9.98 -20.73
CA VAL A 546 -11.88 10.04 -21.76
C VAL A 546 -12.69 11.33 -21.62
N ALA A 547 -12.15 12.40 -22.20
CA ALA A 547 -12.71 13.75 -22.19
C ALA A 547 -12.88 14.37 -23.59
N ASP A 548 -12.35 13.73 -24.65
CA ASP A 548 -12.26 14.30 -26.00
C ASP A 548 -12.99 13.53 -27.12
N GLN A 549 -13.65 12.39 -26.84
CA GLN A 549 -14.29 11.59 -27.91
C GLN A 549 -15.64 12.15 -28.43
N ASP A 550 -16.31 13.04 -27.70
CA ASP A 550 -17.57 13.66 -28.15
C ASP A 550 -17.39 14.73 -29.26
N GLN A 551 -16.16 15.16 -29.56
CA GLN A 551 -15.90 16.25 -30.51
C GLN A 551 -15.95 15.84 -32.00
N GLN A 552 -16.17 14.57 -32.36
CA GLN A 552 -16.10 14.09 -33.75
C GLN A 552 -17.44 13.68 -34.40
N GLN A 553 -18.60 13.88 -33.76
CA GLN A 553 -19.91 13.56 -34.36
C GLN A 553 -20.88 14.75 -34.56
N THR A 554 -20.40 16.00 -34.61
CA THR A 554 -21.23 17.18 -34.92
C THR A 554 -20.65 18.10 -36.02
N SER A 555 -19.98 17.52 -37.02
CA SER A 555 -19.30 18.25 -38.10
C SER A 555 -20.04 18.23 -39.46
N ASN A 556 -21.35 18.51 -39.49
CA ASN A 556 -22.09 18.56 -40.76
C ASN A 556 -23.31 19.52 -40.83
N THR A 557 -23.13 20.79 -40.44
CA THR A 557 -23.99 21.90 -40.88
C THR A 557 -23.20 23.20 -41.07
N ASN A 558 -23.67 24.09 -41.94
CA ASN A 558 -22.92 25.21 -42.51
C ASN A 558 -22.61 26.39 -41.56
N HIS A 559 -21.65 27.22 -41.98
CA HIS A 559 -21.17 28.44 -41.34
C HIS A 559 -22.25 29.38 -40.75
N SER A 560 -21.96 29.90 -39.56
CA SER A 560 -22.04 31.34 -39.30
C SER A 560 -20.96 31.75 -38.30
N LYS A 561 -20.52 33.01 -38.33
CA LYS A 561 -19.56 33.59 -37.36
C LYS A 561 -20.32 34.36 -36.29
N ASN A 562 -20.02 34.12 -35.00
CA ASN A 562 -19.90 35.22 -34.03
C ASN A 562 -19.34 34.80 -32.66
N THR A 563 -18.68 35.77 -32.01
CA THR A 563 -18.48 36.00 -30.57
C THR A 563 -18.13 34.82 -29.64
N SER A 564 -17.01 34.98 -28.92
CA SER A 564 -16.66 34.19 -27.75
C SER A 564 -17.66 34.36 -26.59
N SER A 565 -18.21 33.26 -26.09
CA SER A 565 -18.89 33.19 -24.79
C SER A 565 -18.07 32.34 -23.81
N SER A 566 -18.24 32.59 -22.51
CA SER A 566 -17.68 31.76 -21.45
C SER A 566 -18.21 30.32 -21.53
N LYS A 567 -17.38 29.33 -21.18
CA LYS A 567 -17.85 27.96 -20.93
C LYS A 567 -18.65 27.93 -19.63
N SER A 568 -19.95 28.20 -19.73
CA SER A 568 -20.88 27.99 -18.62
C SER A 568 -20.83 26.52 -18.18
N ILE A 569 -20.48 26.29 -16.91
CA ILE A 569 -20.55 24.95 -16.31
C ILE A 569 -22.03 24.63 -16.15
N THR A 570 -22.58 24.03 -17.19
CA THR A 570 -23.99 23.69 -17.26
C THR A 570 -24.21 22.45 -16.39
N MET A 571 -25.06 22.57 -15.37
CA MET A 571 -25.50 21.41 -14.59
C MET A 571 -26.10 20.38 -15.56
N ALA A 572 -25.76 19.10 -15.42
CA ALA A 572 -26.33 18.01 -16.23
C ALA A 572 -27.83 17.73 -15.94
N TRP A 573 -28.45 18.62 -15.17
CA TRP A 573 -29.79 18.56 -14.58
C TRP A 573 -30.32 20.00 -14.62
N ALA A 574 -31.58 20.21 -14.99
CA ALA A 574 -32.21 21.53 -14.85
C ALA A 574 -32.39 21.90 -13.36
N GLU A 575 -32.47 23.20 -13.05
CA GLU A 575 -32.70 23.67 -11.68
C GLU A 575 -34.10 23.22 -11.21
N PRO A 576 -34.24 22.43 -10.12
CA PRO A 576 -35.52 21.79 -9.80
C PRO A 576 -36.67 22.71 -9.38
N ARG A 577 -36.43 24.01 -9.18
CA ARG A 577 -37.41 24.99 -8.65
C ARG A 577 -37.63 26.21 -9.55
N ASP A 578 -36.92 26.30 -10.67
CA ASP A 578 -36.87 27.45 -11.59
C ASP A 578 -36.60 28.81 -10.91
N THR A 579 -35.76 28.84 -9.87
CA THR A 579 -35.46 30.09 -9.13
C THR A 579 -34.35 30.93 -9.77
N GLY A 580 -33.59 30.34 -10.70
CA GLY A 580 -32.36 30.90 -11.23
C GLY A 580 -31.15 30.80 -10.28
N MET A 581 -31.25 30.00 -9.21
CA MET A 581 -30.09 29.72 -8.35
C MET A 581 -29.02 28.92 -9.10
N ILE A 582 -27.76 29.33 -8.95
CA ILE A 582 -26.59 28.59 -9.45
C ILE A 582 -26.12 27.66 -8.34
N TYR A 583 -25.73 26.44 -8.70
CA TYR A 583 -25.11 25.47 -7.81
C TYR A 583 -23.72 25.10 -8.31
N ARG A 584 -22.76 24.88 -7.41
CA ARG A 584 -21.38 24.46 -7.71
C ARG A 584 -21.03 23.22 -6.88
N ARG A 585 -20.13 22.37 -7.42
CA ARG A 585 -19.54 21.26 -6.64
C ARG A 585 -18.63 21.82 -5.54
N LEU A 586 -18.73 21.25 -4.35
CA LEU A 586 -17.89 21.62 -3.23
C LEU A 586 -16.49 21.04 -3.40
N GLY A 587 -15.61 21.85 -3.98
CA GLY A 587 -14.30 21.40 -4.44
C GLY A 587 -14.43 20.25 -5.44
N ARG A 588 -13.65 19.19 -5.25
CA ARG A 588 -13.75 17.94 -6.02
C ARG A 588 -14.76 16.92 -5.49
N SER A 589 -15.56 17.24 -4.47
CA SER A 589 -16.56 16.30 -3.93
C SER A 589 -17.78 16.15 -4.84
N GLY A 590 -18.63 15.18 -4.55
CA GLY A 590 -19.94 15.00 -5.21
C GLY A 590 -21.03 15.94 -4.68
N LEU A 591 -20.80 16.66 -3.58
CA LEU A 591 -21.77 17.55 -2.96
C LEU A 591 -21.95 18.82 -3.80
N HIS A 592 -23.19 19.20 -4.09
CA HIS A 592 -23.52 20.43 -4.81
C HIS A 592 -24.22 21.42 -3.87
N VAL A 593 -23.65 22.61 -3.72
CA VAL A 593 -24.20 23.69 -2.88
C VAL A 593 -24.65 24.85 -3.74
N SER A 594 -25.71 25.54 -3.33
CA SER A 594 -26.10 26.84 -3.88
C SER A 594 -24.95 27.82 -3.70
N VAL A 595 -24.62 28.62 -4.73
CA VAL A 595 -23.46 29.53 -4.66
C VAL A 595 -23.64 30.67 -3.66
N ILE A 596 -24.86 30.86 -3.16
CA ILE A 596 -25.15 31.68 -1.99
C ILE A 596 -25.59 30.72 -0.89
N GLY A 597 -25.01 30.87 0.30
CA GLY A 597 -25.43 30.18 1.53
C GLY A 597 -25.95 31.17 2.57
N LEU A 598 -26.69 30.66 3.56
CA LEU A 598 -27.24 31.44 4.68
C LEU A 598 -26.62 31.01 6.02
N GLY A 599 -25.80 31.89 6.61
CA GLY A 599 -25.17 31.69 7.92
C GLY A 599 -25.95 32.34 9.06
N SER A 600 -26.11 31.64 10.18
CA SER A 600 -26.95 32.06 11.33
C SER A 600 -26.26 32.99 12.34
N TRP A 601 -25.02 33.42 12.09
CA TRP A 601 -24.24 34.21 13.05
C TRP A 601 -24.81 35.63 13.24
N LEU A 602 -24.87 36.08 14.51
CA LEU A 602 -25.41 37.37 14.94
C LEU A 602 -26.86 37.67 14.47
N THR A 603 -27.64 36.65 14.12
CA THR A 603 -28.98 36.83 13.54
C THR A 603 -30.05 35.95 14.15
N TYR A 604 -29.75 34.70 14.56
CA TYR A 604 -30.74 33.78 15.13
C TYR A 604 -30.41 33.42 16.59
N GLY A 605 -31.45 33.33 17.43
CA GLY A 605 -31.36 32.83 18.80
C GLY A 605 -31.93 33.74 19.91
N GLY A 606 -32.45 34.93 19.61
CA GLY A 606 -33.21 35.73 20.57
C GLY A 606 -34.66 35.26 20.72
N TYR A 607 -35.20 35.33 21.95
CA TYR A 607 -36.55 34.86 22.30
C TYR A 607 -37.71 35.53 21.52
N SER A 608 -37.45 36.66 20.87
CA SER A 608 -38.41 37.41 20.03
C SER A 608 -38.02 37.42 18.54
N GLU A 609 -37.08 36.57 18.12
CA GLU A 609 -36.47 36.60 16.78
C GLU A 609 -36.75 35.31 15.97
N ASP A 610 -37.27 34.25 16.60
CA ASP A 610 -37.61 32.97 15.94
C ASP A 610 -38.47 33.16 14.67
N GLU A 611 -39.52 33.98 14.72
CA GLU A 611 -40.39 34.24 13.55
C GLU A 611 -39.61 34.91 12.40
N GLN A 612 -38.73 35.86 12.72
CA GLN A 612 -37.92 36.56 11.74
C GLN A 612 -36.84 35.64 11.13
N ALA A 613 -36.25 34.76 11.95
CA ALA A 613 -35.33 33.72 11.52
C ALA A 613 -36.01 32.72 10.59
N PHE A 614 -37.21 32.26 10.94
CA PHE A 614 -38.03 31.36 10.11
C PHE A 614 -38.37 32.02 8.77
N ALA A 615 -38.78 33.29 8.76
CA ALA A 615 -39.07 34.02 7.53
C ALA A 615 -37.84 34.17 6.62
N CYS A 616 -36.66 34.44 7.18
CA CYS A 616 -35.40 34.45 6.43
C CYS A 616 -35.06 33.07 5.87
N MET A 617 -35.06 32.01 6.69
CA MET A 617 -34.75 30.65 6.23
C MET A 617 -35.74 30.17 5.16
N LYS A 618 -37.03 30.48 5.31
CA LYS A 618 -38.07 30.16 4.32
C LYS A 618 -37.83 30.88 3.00
N LYS A 619 -37.55 32.18 3.03
CA LYS A 619 -37.22 32.96 1.83
C LYS A 619 -35.94 32.45 1.15
N ALA A 620 -34.93 32.05 1.90
CA ALA A 620 -33.71 31.45 1.35
C ALA A 620 -34.02 30.14 0.61
N TYR A 621 -34.75 29.22 1.24
CA TYR A 621 -35.16 27.96 0.63
C TYR A 621 -36.04 28.17 -0.62
N ASP A 622 -36.95 29.15 -0.58
CA ASP A 622 -37.82 29.51 -1.72
C ASP A 622 -37.04 30.14 -2.89
N LEU A 623 -35.90 30.80 -2.62
CA LEU A 623 -34.97 31.29 -3.63
C LEU A 623 -33.98 30.22 -4.13
N GLY A 624 -34.08 28.98 -3.64
CA GLY A 624 -33.20 27.87 -4.03
C GLY A 624 -31.90 27.76 -3.24
N ILE A 625 -31.72 28.53 -2.16
CA ILE A 625 -30.58 28.31 -1.25
C ILE A 625 -30.76 26.96 -0.56
N ASN A 626 -29.85 26.02 -0.81
CA ASN A 626 -29.81 24.73 -0.13
C ASN A 626 -28.81 24.72 1.04
N PHE A 627 -27.83 25.64 1.04
CA PHE A 627 -26.73 25.64 2.02
C PHE A 627 -27.01 26.58 3.21
N PHE A 628 -27.11 25.99 4.41
CA PHE A 628 -27.36 26.68 5.67
C PHE A 628 -26.26 26.37 6.68
N ASP A 629 -25.69 27.41 7.29
CA ASP A 629 -24.48 27.33 8.11
C ASP A 629 -24.71 27.85 9.54
N SER A 630 -24.25 27.08 10.53
CA SER A 630 -24.31 27.44 11.96
C SER A 630 -23.00 27.09 12.68
N ALA A 631 -22.96 27.19 14.01
CA ALA A 631 -21.86 26.70 14.86
C ALA A 631 -22.33 26.53 16.30
N GLU A 632 -21.67 25.65 17.07
CA GLU A 632 -22.08 25.33 18.45
C GLU A 632 -22.18 26.56 19.36
N ASN A 633 -21.33 27.57 19.16
CA ASN A 633 -21.24 28.76 20.00
C ASN A 633 -22.13 29.93 19.54
N TYR A 634 -22.76 29.85 18.37
CA TYR A 634 -23.57 30.96 17.84
C TYR A 634 -24.81 31.18 18.70
N THR A 635 -24.86 32.35 19.35
CA THR A 635 -25.88 32.72 20.33
C THR A 635 -25.99 31.67 21.46
N ALA A 636 -24.85 31.14 21.93
CA ALA A 636 -24.77 30.05 22.90
C ALA A 636 -25.67 28.85 22.52
N GLY A 637 -25.46 28.33 21.30
CA GLY A 637 -26.20 27.21 20.72
C GLY A 637 -27.64 27.51 20.29
N GLN A 638 -28.20 28.68 20.62
CA GLN A 638 -29.59 28.99 20.23
C GLN A 638 -29.77 29.13 18.72
N ALA A 639 -28.73 29.52 17.97
CA ALA A 639 -28.82 29.58 16.51
C ALA A 639 -29.09 28.20 15.87
N GLU A 640 -28.48 27.14 16.42
CA GLU A 640 -28.73 25.75 16.02
C GLU A 640 -30.14 25.28 16.42
N VAL A 641 -30.61 25.66 17.61
CA VAL A 641 -31.97 25.37 18.07
C VAL A 641 -33.01 26.00 17.15
N VAL A 642 -32.82 27.28 16.75
CA VAL A 642 -33.73 27.98 15.83
C VAL A 642 -33.69 27.37 14.43
N MET A 643 -32.51 27.06 13.91
CA MET A 643 -32.36 26.36 12.62
C MET A 643 -33.08 25.01 12.61
N GLY A 644 -32.90 24.21 13.67
CA GLY A 644 -33.56 22.92 13.83
C GLY A 644 -35.09 23.02 13.96
N LYS A 645 -35.59 23.98 14.75
CA LYS A 645 -37.02 24.30 14.82
C LYS A 645 -37.58 24.67 13.44
N ALA A 646 -36.89 25.50 12.66
CA ALA A 646 -37.34 25.99 11.36
C ALA A 646 -37.46 24.85 10.32
N ILE A 647 -36.42 24.02 10.18
CA ILE A 647 -36.42 22.85 9.28
C ILE A 647 -37.60 21.92 9.62
N LYS A 648 -37.82 21.66 10.90
CA LYS A 648 -38.91 20.83 11.41
C LYS A 648 -40.30 21.45 11.21
N HIS A 649 -40.42 22.77 11.39
CA HIS A 649 -41.67 23.52 11.23
C HIS A 649 -42.15 23.55 9.77
N PHE A 650 -41.23 23.80 8.82
CA PHE A 650 -41.57 23.81 7.40
C PHE A 650 -41.61 22.41 6.75
N GLY A 651 -41.25 21.36 7.49
CA GLY A 651 -41.32 19.97 7.02
C GLY A 651 -40.41 19.66 5.83
N TRP A 652 -39.30 20.39 5.67
CA TRP A 652 -38.38 20.20 4.55
C TRP A 652 -37.74 18.81 4.58
N LYS A 653 -37.65 18.18 3.41
CA LYS A 653 -36.91 16.92 3.29
C LYS A 653 -35.44 17.16 3.58
N ARG A 654 -34.86 16.33 4.46
CA ARG A 654 -33.44 16.44 4.85
C ARG A 654 -32.47 16.24 3.68
N SER A 655 -32.89 15.53 2.63
CA SER A 655 -32.18 15.35 1.36
C SER A 655 -32.02 16.61 0.52
N ASP A 656 -32.88 17.62 0.74
CA ASP A 656 -32.98 18.81 -0.11
C ASP A 656 -32.20 20.00 0.48
N LEU A 657 -31.41 19.74 1.52
CA LEU A 657 -30.69 20.70 2.36
C LEU A 657 -29.24 20.27 2.55
N VAL A 658 -28.33 21.24 2.54
CA VAL A 658 -26.95 21.09 2.98
C VAL A 658 -26.77 21.90 4.25
N ILE A 659 -26.63 21.23 5.38
CA ILE A 659 -26.50 21.83 6.72
C ILE A 659 -25.05 21.71 7.18
N SER A 660 -24.46 22.81 7.65
CA SER A 660 -23.17 22.79 8.34
C SER A 660 -23.22 23.31 9.78
N THR A 661 -22.37 22.72 10.62
CA THR A 661 -21.99 23.30 11.91
C THR A 661 -20.47 23.25 12.10
N LYS A 662 -19.96 23.91 13.14
CA LYS A 662 -18.52 24.07 13.41
C LYS A 662 -18.23 23.89 14.89
N ILE A 663 -17.17 23.16 15.18
CA ILE A 663 -16.73 22.81 16.54
C ILE A 663 -15.39 23.50 16.85
N ASN A 664 -15.33 24.19 18.00
CA ASN A 664 -14.11 24.66 18.68
C ASN A 664 -14.43 25.24 20.07
N TRP A 665 -15.62 25.82 20.29
CA TRP A 665 -15.97 26.64 21.47
C TRP A 665 -17.21 26.12 22.20
N GLY A 666 -17.09 24.94 22.82
CA GLY A 666 -18.15 24.23 23.54
C GLY A 666 -18.62 24.81 24.87
N ALA A 667 -18.50 26.12 25.11
CA ALA A 667 -18.92 26.75 26.37
C ALA A 667 -20.44 26.60 26.68
N VAL A 668 -21.25 26.20 25.69
CA VAL A 668 -22.67 25.83 25.85
C VAL A 668 -22.86 24.37 26.29
N ASN A 669 -21.85 23.52 26.14
CA ASN A 669 -21.91 22.08 26.44
C ASN A 669 -21.56 21.77 27.91
N GLY A 670 -20.83 22.65 28.61
CA GLY A 670 -20.51 22.51 30.03
C GLY A 670 -19.76 23.69 30.64
N GLU A 671 -19.83 23.81 31.97
CA GLU A 671 -19.23 24.92 32.75
C GLU A 671 -17.69 24.93 32.73
N ILE A 672 -17.07 23.74 32.62
CA ILE A 672 -15.61 23.57 32.61
C ILE A 672 -15.11 23.52 31.17
N LEU A 673 -14.43 24.59 30.74
CA LEU A 673 -13.97 24.75 29.36
C LEU A 673 -12.81 23.83 28.94
N VAL A 674 -12.07 23.25 29.90
CA VAL A 674 -10.81 22.50 29.66
C VAL A 674 -10.94 21.38 28.60
N ASN A 675 -12.08 20.68 28.57
CA ASN A 675 -12.39 19.65 27.56
C ASN A 675 -13.61 20.01 26.70
N ASN A 676 -14.07 21.26 26.77
CA ASN A 676 -15.16 21.83 25.96
C ASN A 676 -14.61 22.94 25.05
N HIS A 677 -13.35 22.81 24.63
CA HIS A 677 -12.62 23.75 23.79
C HIS A 677 -11.60 23.02 22.91
N GLY A 678 -11.15 23.66 21.83
CA GLY A 678 -10.13 23.16 20.92
C GLY A 678 -10.64 22.16 19.89
N LEU A 679 -9.77 21.27 19.42
CA LEU A 679 -10.08 20.22 18.44
C LEU A 679 -9.75 18.81 18.94
N SER A 680 -9.58 18.62 20.25
CA SER A 680 -9.43 17.29 20.84
C SER A 680 -10.54 16.34 20.39
N ARG A 681 -10.23 15.06 20.25
CA ARG A 681 -11.18 14.00 19.86
C ARG A 681 -12.40 13.99 20.76
N LYS A 682 -12.23 14.30 22.04
CA LYS A 682 -13.32 14.48 23.02
C LYS A 682 -14.26 15.62 22.61
N HIS A 683 -13.73 16.83 22.43
CA HIS A 683 -14.58 17.99 22.10
C HIS A 683 -15.19 17.90 20.70
N ILE A 684 -14.47 17.37 19.71
CA ILE A 684 -15.02 17.13 18.37
C ILE A 684 -16.25 16.21 18.41
N ILE A 685 -16.18 15.10 19.16
CA ILE A 685 -17.28 14.13 19.24
C ILE A 685 -18.44 14.67 20.07
N GLU A 686 -18.19 15.12 21.29
CA GLU A 686 -19.22 15.57 22.22
C GLU A 686 -19.87 16.89 21.76
N GLY A 687 -19.09 17.80 21.15
CA GLY A 687 -19.56 19.04 20.56
C GLY A 687 -20.48 18.83 19.36
N LEU A 688 -20.17 17.89 18.44
CA LEU A 688 -21.08 17.58 17.34
C LEU A 688 -22.34 16.86 17.85
N GLU A 689 -22.24 15.95 18.82
CA GLU A 689 -23.42 15.30 19.41
C GLU A 689 -24.37 16.31 20.07
N ALA A 690 -23.82 17.30 20.81
CA ALA A 690 -24.60 18.40 21.38
C ALA A 690 -25.22 19.29 20.28
N SER A 691 -24.50 19.56 19.21
CA SER A 691 -24.97 20.34 18.06
C SER A 691 -26.11 19.63 17.31
N LEU A 692 -25.97 18.34 17.01
CA LEU A 692 -27.01 17.51 16.38
C LEU A 692 -28.29 17.46 17.24
N LYS A 693 -28.14 17.38 18.57
CA LYS A 693 -29.25 17.45 19.53
C LYS A 693 -29.97 18.81 19.51
N ARG A 694 -29.24 19.92 19.37
CA ARG A 694 -29.82 21.27 19.22
C ARG A 694 -30.52 21.45 17.87
N LEU A 695 -29.88 21.02 16.78
CA LEU A 695 -30.42 21.00 15.42
C LEU A 695 -31.62 20.05 15.25
N GLN A 696 -31.83 19.09 16.16
CA GLN A 696 -32.79 17.99 16.03
C GLN A 696 -32.58 17.17 14.74
N LEU A 697 -31.32 17.01 14.31
CA LEU A 697 -30.93 16.28 13.10
C LEU A 697 -30.10 15.03 13.46
N PRO A 698 -30.20 13.95 12.68
CA PRO A 698 -29.32 12.78 12.84
C PRO A 698 -27.89 13.05 12.34
N TYR A 699 -27.72 13.93 11.35
CA TYR A 699 -26.44 14.28 10.74
C TYR A 699 -26.41 15.72 10.19
N VAL A 700 -25.21 16.29 10.11
CA VAL A 700 -24.88 17.46 9.27
C VAL A 700 -24.23 16.99 7.96
N ASP A 701 -24.28 17.76 6.89
CA ASP A 701 -23.60 17.38 5.65
C ASP A 701 -22.11 17.73 5.73
N ILE A 702 -21.77 18.84 6.40
CA ILE A 702 -20.40 19.28 6.63
C ILE A 702 -20.21 19.64 8.11
N VAL A 703 -19.21 19.06 8.76
CA VAL A 703 -18.72 19.55 10.07
C VAL A 703 -17.38 20.25 9.89
N TYR A 704 -17.23 21.46 10.44
CA TYR A 704 -15.98 22.21 10.35
C TYR A 704 -15.19 22.21 11.65
N ALA A 705 -13.86 22.14 11.55
CA ALA A 705 -12.97 22.71 12.56
C ALA A 705 -13.12 24.24 12.52
N HIS A 706 -13.76 24.84 13.53
CA HIS A 706 -14.15 26.27 13.49
C HIS A 706 -12.92 27.19 13.47
N ARG A 707 -11.80 26.80 14.09
CA ARG A 707 -10.49 27.45 14.03
C ARG A 707 -9.40 26.38 14.17
N PRO A 708 -8.16 26.62 13.70
CA PRO A 708 -7.07 25.70 13.99
C PRO A 708 -6.82 25.65 15.51
N ASP A 709 -6.46 24.48 16.01
CA ASP A 709 -6.03 24.26 17.39
C ASP A 709 -4.63 23.66 17.35
N ARG A 710 -3.65 24.42 17.86
CA ARG A 710 -2.23 24.05 17.87
C ARG A 710 -1.79 23.39 19.18
N LEU A 711 -2.74 23.04 20.04
CA LEU A 711 -2.54 22.24 21.26
C LEU A 711 -2.99 20.79 21.07
N THR A 712 -3.88 20.52 20.11
CA THR A 712 -4.27 19.16 19.70
C THR A 712 -3.43 18.70 18.50
N PRO A 713 -2.86 17.48 18.48
CA PRO A 713 -2.19 16.94 17.31
C PRO A 713 -3.10 16.87 16.08
N MET A 714 -2.56 17.20 14.90
CA MET A 714 -3.32 17.19 13.64
C MET A 714 -3.90 15.80 13.33
N GLU A 715 -3.15 14.73 13.64
CA GLU A 715 -3.63 13.35 13.54
C GLU A 715 -4.86 13.06 14.40
N GLU A 716 -4.90 13.53 15.66
CA GLU A 716 -6.07 13.34 16.53
C GLU A 716 -7.30 14.04 15.94
N THR A 717 -7.12 15.27 15.44
CA THR A 717 -8.14 16.06 14.74
C THR A 717 -8.69 15.32 13.52
N VAL A 718 -7.82 14.84 12.63
CA VAL A 718 -8.20 14.09 11.42
C VAL A 718 -8.94 12.79 11.79
N ARG A 719 -8.43 12.01 12.75
CA ARG A 719 -9.06 10.77 13.24
C ARG A 719 -10.41 11.01 13.94
N ALA A 720 -10.60 12.18 14.56
CA ALA A 720 -11.86 12.55 15.20
C ALA A 720 -12.96 12.90 14.18
N PHE A 721 -12.64 13.69 13.16
CA PHE A 721 -13.59 13.99 12.08
C PHE A 721 -13.94 12.76 11.23
N ASN A 722 -12.97 11.87 10.95
CA ASN A 722 -13.25 10.63 10.25
C ASN A 722 -14.18 9.71 11.05
N TYR A 723 -13.94 9.54 12.34
CA TYR A 723 -14.85 8.79 13.23
C TYR A 723 -16.29 9.33 13.19
N LEU A 724 -16.49 10.66 13.08
CA LEU A 724 -17.83 11.24 12.93
C LEU A 724 -18.49 10.92 11.58
N ILE A 725 -17.71 10.76 10.51
CA ILE A 725 -18.21 10.34 9.19
C ILE A 725 -18.52 8.84 9.18
N ASP A 726 -17.62 8.01 9.70
CA ASP A 726 -17.79 6.55 9.81
C ASP A 726 -19.02 6.17 10.65
N HIS A 727 -19.38 7.01 11.64
CA HIS A 727 -20.57 6.83 12.48
C HIS A 727 -21.80 7.61 11.97
N GLY A 728 -21.77 8.12 10.74
CA GLY A 728 -22.90 8.73 10.06
C GLY A 728 -23.40 10.04 10.66
N LYS A 729 -22.59 10.74 11.47
CA LYS A 729 -22.92 12.04 12.11
C LYS A 729 -22.59 13.23 11.20
N ALA A 730 -21.66 13.05 10.27
CA ALA A 730 -21.37 13.96 9.17
C ALA A 730 -21.19 13.18 7.85
N PHE A 731 -21.39 13.82 6.69
CA PHE A 731 -20.97 13.24 5.40
C PHE A 731 -19.57 13.71 4.96
N TYR A 732 -19.22 14.95 5.28
CA TYR A 732 -17.95 15.57 4.96
C TYR A 732 -17.43 16.39 6.15
N TRP A 733 -16.14 16.73 6.12
CA TRP A 733 -15.56 17.69 7.04
C TRP A 733 -14.70 18.74 6.33
N GLY A 734 -14.42 19.83 7.04
CA GLY A 734 -13.66 20.96 6.52
C GLY A 734 -13.01 21.81 7.62
N THR A 735 -12.35 22.87 7.19
CA THR A 735 -11.57 23.80 8.02
C THR A 735 -12.15 25.22 7.94
N SER A 736 -11.81 26.10 8.88
CA SER A 736 -12.21 27.51 8.82
C SER A 736 -11.17 28.43 9.45
N GLU A 737 -10.68 29.38 8.65
CA GLU A 737 -9.58 30.31 8.98
C GLU A 737 -8.23 29.64 9.24
N TRP A 738 -8.04 28.42 8.72
CA TRP A 738 -6.75 27.72 8.71
C TRP A 738 -5.79 28.32 7.67
N SER A 739 -4.49 28.11 7.84
CA SER A 739 -3.47 28.46 6.83
C SER A 739 -3.22 27.31 5.84
N ALA A 740 -2.60 27.64 4.70
CA ALA A 740 -2.47 26.70 3.58
C ALA A 740 -1.58 25.48 3.88
N ASP A 741 -0.64 25.64 4.80
CA ASP A 741 0.19 24.60 5.41
C ASP A 741 -0.61 23.71 6.36
N GLU A 742 -1.40 24.26 7.29
CA GLU A 742 -2.28 23.49 8.19
C GLU A 742 -3.28 22.61 7.40
N ILE A 743 -3.84 23.15 6.30
CA ILE A 743 -4.73 22.39 5.40
C ILE A 743 -3.95 21.31 4.63
N ALA A 744 -2.72 21.61 4.18
CA ALA A 744 -1.88 20.64 3.49
C ALA A 744 -1.41 19.50 4.41
N GLU A 745 -1.13 19.80 5.68
CA GLU A 745 -0.79 18.84 6.74
C GLU A 745 -1.98 17.91 7.01
N ALA A 746 -3.18 18.46 7.25
CA ALA A 746 -4.40 17.67 7.45
C ALA A 746 -4.71 16.75 6.26
N VAL A 747 -4.50 17.22 5.02
CA VAL A 747 -4.66 16.41 3.82
C VAL A 747 -3.53 15.37 3.67
N GLY A 748 -2.31 15.67 4.09
CA GLY A 748 -1.18 14.73 4.11
C GLY A 748 -1.44 13.57 5.06
N ILE A 749 -1.64 13.89 6.34
CA ILE A 749 -1.94 12.92 7.40
C ILE A 749 -3.18 12.10 7.05
N ALA A 750 -4.23 12.70 6.50
CA ALA A 750 -5.39 11.95 6.02
C ALA A 750 -5.01 10.93 4.93
N ARG A 751 -4.14 11.26 3.96
CA ARG A 751 -3.68 10.30 2.94
C ARG A 751 -2.87 9.16 3.56
N ASP A 752 -1.96 9.48 4.47
CA ASP A 752 -1.04 8.50 5.07
C ASP A 752 -1.79 7.48 5.95
N LEU A 753 -2.83 7.95 6.64
CA LEU A 753 -3.79 7.16 7.42
C LEU A 753 -4.92 6.53 6.59
N ARG A 754 -4.96 6.75 5.27
CA ARG A 754 -6.05 6.33 4.34
C ARG A 754 -7.45 6.85 4.71
N MET A 755 -7.50 8.00 5.38
CA MET A 755 -8.67 8.72 5.85
C MET A 755 -9.14 9.83 4.87
N ILE A 756 -10.37 10.30 5.08
CA ILE A 756 -10.96 11.45 4.39
C ILE A 756 -10.28 12.71 4.92
N GLY A 757 -9.63 13.48 4.04
CA GLY A 757 -9.11 14.82 4.35
C GLY A 757 -10.20 15.90 4.24
N PRO A 758 -9.94 17.14 4.70
CA PRO A 758 -10.91 18.22 4.60
C PRO A 758 -11.22 18.54 3.13
N VAL A 759 -12.50 18.62 2.78
CA VAL A 759 -12.94 18.87 1.38
C VAL A 759 -13.19 20.35 1.09
N VAL A 760 -13.29 21.17 2.14
CA VAL A 760 -13.67 22.58 2.08
C VAL A 760 -12.96 23.38 3.17
N GLU A 761 -12.57 24.61 2.83
CA GLU A 761 -12.16 25.66 3.77
C GLU A 761 -13.24 26.76 3.80
N GLN A 762 -13.49 27.32 4.98
CA GLN A 762 -14.45 28.40 5.22
C GLN A 762 -13.74 29.70 5.67
N PRO A 763 -13.13 30.47 4.74
CA PRO A 763 -12.30 31.63 5.05
C PRO A 763 -13.05 32.97 4.94
N PHE A 764 -12.49 33.99 5.57
CA PHE A 764 -12.90 35.38 5.38
C PHE A 764 -12.42 35.87 4.01
N TYR A 765 -13.36 36.25 3.13
CA TYR A 765 -13.03 36.74 1.77
C TYR A 765 -14.03 37.77 1.30
N ASN A 766 -13.53 38.89 0.76
CA ASN A 766 -14.29 39.99 0.17
C ASN A 766 -13.34 40.93 -0.60
N MET A 767 -13.88 41.94 -1.28
CA MET A 767 -13.11 42.94 -2.03
C MET A 767 -11.94 43.57 -1.25
N LEU A 768 -12.02 43.67 0.09
CA LEU A 768 -10.99 44.27 0.93
C LEU A 768 -10.04 43.25 1.59
N VAL A 769 -10.29 41.94 1.47
CA VAL A 769 -9.50 40.87 2.12
C VAL A 769 -9.38 39.67 1.18
N ARG A 770 -8.20 39.46 0.59
CA ARG A 770 -8.00 38.59 -0.59
C ARG A 770 -6.90 37.53 -0.44
N ASP A 771 -5.92 37.78 0.42
CA ASP A 771 -4.61 37.09 0.42
C ASP A 771 -4.67 35.57 0.63
N ARG A 772 -5.68 35.06 1.35
CA ARG A 772 -5.88 33.60 1.48
C ARG A 772 -6.42 32.97 0.20
N VAL A 773 -7.57 33.45 -0.26
CA VAL A 773 -8.33 32.82 -1.37
C VAL A 773 -7.69 33.09 -2.73
N GLU A 774 -7.16 34.29 -2.98
CA GLU A 774 -6.45 34.61 -4.22
C GLU A 774 -4.93 34.35 -4.13
N GLY A 775 -4.37 34.18 -2.93
CA GLY A 775 -2.94 33.94 -2.70
C GLY A 775 -2.64 32.53 -2.18
N GLN A 776 -2.65 32.38 -0.86
CA GLN A 776 -2.14 31.22 -0.13
C GLN A 776 -2.75 29.88 -0.62
N PHE A 777 -4.02 29.87 -1.00
CA PHE A 777 -4.73 28.65 -1.41
C PHE A 777 -4.61 28.30 -2.90
N GLN A 778 -3.94 29.09 -3.75
CA GLN A 778 -3.82 28.84 -5.20
C GLN A 778 -3.43 27.39 -5.52
N ARG A 779 -2.42 26.85 -4.83
CA ARG A 779 -1.90 25.49 -5.05
C ARG A 779 -2.81 24.39 -4.48
N LEU A 780 -3.73 24.71 -3.58
CA LEU A 780 -4.62 23.74 -2.92
C LEU A 780 -5.81 23.36 -3.81
N TYR A 781 -6.32 24.30 -4.61
CA TYR A 781 -7.47 24.06 -5.50
C TYR A 781 -7.24 22.85 -6.43
N GLU A 782 -6.08 22.77 -7.08
CA GLU A 782 -5.76 21.63 -7.95
C GLU A 782 -5.22 20.42 -7.16
N ARG A 783 -4.24 20.63 -6.26
CA ARG A 783 -3.51 19.52 -5.59
C ARG A 783 -4.34 18.77 -4.54
N VAL A 784 -5.25 19.47 -3.86
CA VAL A 784 -6.12 18.86 -2.84
C VAL A 784 -7.60 18.95 -3.17
N GLY A 785 -7.99 19.65 -4.25
CA GLY A 785 -9.38 19.73 -4.71
C GLY A 785 -10.27 20.54 -3.77
N LEU A 786 -9.69 21.55 -3.11
CA LEU A 786 -10.29 22.32 -2.03
C LEU A 786 -11.50 23.13 -2.51
N GLY A 787 -12.67 22.93 -1.90
CA GLY A 787 -13.81 23.83 -2.04
C GLY A 787 -13.66 25.06 -1.14
N ILE A 788 -14.27 26.18 -1.52
CA ILE A 788 -14.31 27.39 -0.70
C ILE A 788 -15.74 27.82 -0.43
N THR A 789 -16.09 27.87 0.84
CA THR A 789 -17.32 28.51 1.33
C THR A 789 -16.93 29.80 2.03
N SER A 790 -16.82 30.93 1.34
CA SER A 790 -16.37 32.16 2.00
C SER A 790 -17.42 32.74 2.94
N PHE A 791 -16.99 33.40 4.02
CA PHE A 791 -17.89 34.13 4.93
C PHE A 791 -17.64 35.64 4.93
N SER A 792 -18.66 36.39 5.34
CA SER A 792 -18.65 37.87 5.42
C SER A 792 -18.25 38.60 4.12
N PRO A 793 -18.85 38.29 2.95
CA PRO A 793 -18.57 38.95 1.67
C PRO A 793 -18.83 40.47 1.70
N LEU A 794 -19.77 40.91 2.54
CA LEU A 794 -20.07 42.34 2.74
C LEU A 794 -19.20 43.00 3.81
N LYS A 795 -18.17 42.33 4.33
CA LYS A 795 -17.35 42.77 5.49
C LYS A 795 -18.22 43.30 6.63
N MET A 796 -19.07 42.42 7.19
CA MET A 796 -20.06 42.76 8.25
C MET A 796 -21.10 43.84 7.87
N GLY A 797 -21.21 44.18 6.59
CA GLY A 797 -22.08 45.22 6.04
C GLY A 797 -21.33 46.47 5.58
N VAL A 798 -20.02 46.59 5.81
CA VAL A 798 -19.17 47.70 5.33
C VAL A 798 -19.33 47.88 3.82
N LEU A 799 -19.14 46.83 3.03
CA LEU A 799 -19.24 46.87 1.56
C LEU A 799 -20.68 47.05 1.02
N SER A 800 -21.69 47.18 1.87
CA SER A 800 -23.05 47.56 1.43
C SER A 800 -23.26 49.06 1.27
N GLY A 801 -22.25 49.89 1.59
CA GLY A 801 -22.32 51.35 1.52
C GLY A 801 -23.06 52.03 2.68
N LYS A 802 -23.79 51.27 3.53
CA LYS A 802 -24.62 51.83 4.62
C LYS A 802 -23.85 52.60 5.72
N TYR A 803 -22.53 52.58 5.69
CA TYR A 803 -21.65 53.27 6.62
C TYR A 803 -20.78 54.36 5.94
N ASN A 804 -21.00 54.63 4.64
CA ASN A 804 -20.28 55.67 3.89
C ASN A 804 -20.45 57.07 4.52
N ASP A 805 -21.63 57.32 5.08
CA ASP A 805 -22.08 58.63 5.54
C ASP A 805 -22.14 58.74 7.08
N ILE A 806 -21.27 58.01 7.80
CA ILE A 806 -21.11 58.21 9.26
C ILE A 806 -20.49 59.59 9.50
N VAL A 807 -21.30 60.49 10.08
CA VAL A 807 -20.88 61.85 10.47
C VAL A 807 -20.29 61.86 11.89
N ASP A 808 -21.03 61.32 12.87
CA ASP A 808 -20.73 61.51 14.30
C ASP A 808 -19.94 60.35 14.95
N GLY A 809 -19.28 59.52 14.14
CA GLY A 809 -18.65 58.27 14.58
C GLY A 809 -19.63 57.18 15.05
N GLN A 810 -20.95 57.42 14.97
CA GLN A 810 -21.99 56.47 15.36
C GLN A 810 -22.55 55.72 14.12
N PRO A 811 -22.70 54.38 14.19
CA PRO A 811 -23.31 53.61 13.11
C PRO A 811 -24.85 53.78 13.08
N PRO A 812 -25.53 53.53 11.94
CA PRO A 812 -26.99 53.57 11.86
C PRO A 812 -27.64 52.58 12.84
N LYS A 813 -28.73 53.00 13.50
CA LYS A 813 -29.33 52.24 14.63
C LYS A 813 -29.84 50.84 14.24
N ASP A 814 -30.30 50.66 13.01
CA ASP A 814 -30.78 49.38 12.45
C ASP A 814 -29.65 48.51 11.86
N SER A 815 -28.41 49.01 11.83
CA SER A 815 -27.26 48.29 11.31
C SER A 815 -26.73 47.24 12.29
N ARG A 816 -25.88 46.32 11.80
CA ARG A 816 -25.22 45.31 12.65
C ARG A 816 -24.40 45.95 13.77
N PHE A 817 -23.75 47.08 13.51
CA PHE A 817 -22.98 47.83 14.52
C PHE A 817 -23.84 48.78 15.37
N GLY A 818 -25.10 49.06 14.99
CA GLY A 818 -26.05 49.81 15.83
C GLY A 818 -26.83 48.93 16.80
N ALA A 819 -27.32 47.76 16.34
CA ALA A 819 -28.27 46.94 17.09
C ALA A 819 -27.62 45.79 17.90
N SER A 820 -26.55 45.16 17.41
CA SER A 820 -25.98 43.98 18.06
C SER A 820 -25.24 44.31 19.35
N LYS A 821 -25.44 43.51 20.41
CA LYS A 821 -24.73 43.57 21.70
C LYS A 821 -23.64 42.49 21.84
N ASP A 822 -23.23 41.88 20.73
CA ASP A 822 -22.12 40.94 20.73
C ASP A 822 -20.76 41.64 20.90
N ARG A 823 -19.82 41.00 21.58
CA ARG A 823 -18.49 41.56 21.87
C ARG A 823 -17.70 41.93 20.62
N PHE A 824 -17.90 41.25 19.49
CA PHE A 824 -17.27 41.64 18.23
C PHE A 824 -17.93 42.89 17.62
N ALA A 825 -19.24 43.08 17.80
CA ALA A 825 -19.92 44.31 17.38
C ALA A 825 -19.49 45.51 18.23
N ASP A 826 -19.25 45.33 19.53
CA ASP A 826 -18.65 46.37 20.39
C ASP A 826 -17.20 46.69 20.01
N PHE A 827 -16.37 45.67 19.74
CA PHE A 827 -15.01 45.90 19.25
C PHE A 827 -14.98 46.70 17.94
N MET A 828 -15.84 46.33 16.98
CA MET A 828 -15.97 47.03 15.70
C MET A 828 -16.51 48.46 15.86
N ARG A 829 -17.48 48.69 16.77
CA ARG A 829 -17.92 50.06 17.14
C ARG A 829 -16.74 50.92 17.59
N GLY A 830 -15.85 50.35 18.40
CA GLY A 830 -14.63 51.02 18.89
C GLY A 830 -13.60 51.38 17.81
N GLN A 831 -13.70 50.81 16.59
CA GLN A 831 -12.82 51.18 15.47
C GLN A 831 -13.41 52.29 14.59
N ILE A 832 -14.71 52.60 14.71
CA ILE A 832 -15.37 53.56 13.82
C ILE A 832 -14.75 54.95 14.01
N GLY A 833 -14.18 55.47 12.92
CA GLY A 833 -13.51 56.77 12.91
C GLY A 833 -12.01 56.75 13.22
N ASN A 834 -11.40 55.59 13.50
CA ASN A 834 -9.93 55.46 13.45
C ASN A 834 -9.41 55.59 12.00
N ASP A 835 -8.10 55.72 11.80
CA ASP A 835 -7.56 56.03 10.46
C ASP A 835 -7.61 54.84 9.49
N ASP A 836 -7.56 53.60 9.99
CA ASP A 836 -7.79 52.39 9.19
C ASP A 836 -9.23 52.37 8.66
N TRP A 837 -10.22 52.61 9.53
CA TRP A 837 -11.64 52.69 9.19
C TRP A 837 -11.92 53.81 8.18
N LYS A 838 -11.32 54.99 8.34
CA LYS A 838 -11.42 56.08 7.35
C LYS A 838 -10.89 55.62 5.99
N THR A 839 -9.73 54.96 5.96
CA THR A 839 -9.07 54.48 4.74
C THR A 839 -9.90 53.40 4.04
N GLU A 840 -10.46 52.45 4.80
CA GLU A 840 -11.35 51.41 4.25
C GLU A 840 -12.67 52.00 3.72
N ILE A 841 -13.34 52.87 4.49
CA ILE A 841 -14.60 53.47 4.06
C ILE A 841 -14.42 54.34 2.82
N GLU A 842 -13.28 55.01 2.65
CA GLU A 842 -13.01 55.79 1.44
C GLU A 842 -12.88 54.90 0.21
N LYS A 843 -12.20 53.75 0.30
CA LYS A 843 -12.22 52.72 -0.76
C LYS A 843 -13.65 52.23 -1.04
N VAL A 844 -14.49 52.04 -0.01
CA VAL A 844 -15.89 51.63 -0.17
C VAL A 844 -16.75 52.71 -0.84
N ARG A 845 -16.54 54.01 -0.55
CA ARG A 845 -17.22 55.11 -1.24
C ARG A 845 -16.89 55.10 -2.74
N GLN A 846 -15.62 54.89 -3.09
CA GLN A 846 -15.16 54.89 -4.48
C GLN A 846 -15.72 53.72 -5.30
N LEU A 847 -16.16 52.62 -4.67
CA LEU A 847 -16.92 51.54 -5.33
C LEU A 847 -18.37 51.93 -5.69
N LYS A 848 -18.93 53.00 -5.11
CA LYS A 848 -20.32 53.42 -5.40
C LYS A 848 -20.55 53.83 -6.87
N PRO A 849 -19.72 54.69 -7.49
CA PRO A 849 -19.80 54.98 -8.92
C PRO A 849 -19.83 53.74 -9.83
N ILE A 850 -19.12 52.66 -9.49
CA ILE A 850 -19.14 51.40 -10.26
C ILE A 850 -20.50 50.70 -10.10
N ALA A 851 -21.03 50.62 -8.87
CA ALA A 851 -22.35 50.04 -8.62
C ALA A 851 -23.47 50.83 -9.34
N ASP A 852 -23.41 52.16 -9.29
CA ASP A 852 -24.36 53.06 -9.96
C ASP A 852 -24.28 52.90 -11.50
N LYS A 853 -23.06 52.87 -12.06
CA LYS A 853 -22.78 52.63 -13.50
C LYS A 853 -23.35 51.30 -14.01
N LEU A 854 -23.39 50.27 -13.17
CA LEU A 854 -23.95 48.96 -13.50
C LEU A 854 -25.45 48.83 -13.17
N GLY A 855 -26.04 49.81 -12.50
CA GLY A 855 -27.44 49.83 -12.06
C GLY A 855 -27.74 48.81 -10.96
N ILE A 856 -26.87 48.70 -9.95
CA ILE A 856 -26.94 47.72 -8.86
C ILE A 856 -26.62 48.33 -7.49
N SER A 857 -26.97 47.64 -6.41
CA SER A 857 -26.54 48.03 -5.05
C SER A 857 -25.04 47.72 -4.84
N GLN A 858 -24.37 48.44 -3.94
CA GLN A 858 -22.99 48.10 -3.56
C GLN A 858 -22.89 46.69 -2.95
N ALA A 859 -23.95 46.24 -2.27
CA ALA A 859 -24.04 44.88 -1.75
C ALA A 859 -24.10 43.83 -2.88
N GLN A 860 -24.93 44.05 -3.90
CA GLN A 860 -24.98 43.21 -5.10
C GLN A 860 -23.61 43.17 -5.81
N LEU A 861 -22.93 44.32 -5.95
CA LEU A 861 -21.59 44.40 -6.55
C LEU A 861 -20.56 43.55 -5.77
N ALA A 862 -20.50 43.71 -4.45
CA ALA A 862 -19.56 42.97 -3.60
C ALA A 862 -19.81 41.46 -3.59
N ILE A 863 -21.08 41.02 -3.58
CA ILE A 863 -21.44 39.60 -3.63
C ILE A 863 -21.16 39.02 -5.02
N ALA A 864 -21.55 39.71 -6.10
CA ALA A 864 -21.27 39.29 -7.48
C ALA A 864 -19.76 39.16 -7.74
N TRP A 865 -18.95 40.06 -7.20
CA TRP A 865 -17.49 40.01 -7.28
C TRP A 865 -16.92 38.76 -6.57
N CYS A 866 -17.39 38.44 -5.36
CA CYS A 866 -16.97 37.22 -4.65
C CYS A 866 -17.32 35.95 -5.44
N LEU A 867 -18.47 35.94 -6.12
CA LEU A 867 -18.97 34.83 -6.94
C LEU A 867 -18.30 34.71 -8.31
N LYS A 868 -17.67 35.79 -8.80
CA LYS A 868 -16.92 35.83 -10.07
C LYS A 868 -15.62 35.03 -9.98
N ASN A 869 -15.05 34.87 -8.78
CA ASN A 869 -13.92 33.98 -8.53
C ASN A 869 -14.36 32.50 -8.73
N PRO A 870 -13.73 31.73 -9.65
CA PRO A 870 -14.15 30.37 -9.95
C PRO A 870 -13.85 29.37 -8.82
N ASN A 871 -12.88 29.68 -7.94
CA ASN A 871 -12.51 28.81 -6.82
C ASN A 871 -13.47 28.95 -5.63
N VAL A 872 -14.26 30.03 -5.58
CA VAL A 872 -15.32 30.19 -4.57
C VAL A 872 -16.50 29.30 -4.95
N THR A 873 -16.73 28.24 -4.18
CA THR A 873 -17.91 27.38 -4.37
C THR A 873 -19.18 28.12 -3.94
N SER A 874 -19.16 28.70 -2.74
CA SER A 874 -20.32 29.40 -2.16
C SER A 874 -19.88 30.60 -1.33
N VAL A 875 -20.76 31.59 -1.25
CA VAL A 875 -20.63 32.81 -0.47
C VAL A 875 -21.69 32.80 0.64
N ILE A 876 -21.27 32.64 1.89
CA ILE A 876 -22.15 32.63 3.06
C ILE A 876 -22.52 34.07 3.43
N THR A 877 -23.80 34.40 3.25
CA THR A 877 -24.40 35.67 3.65
C THR A 877 -25.18 35.52 4.96
N GLY A 878 -25.55 36.63 5.61
CA GLY A 878 -26.39 36.62 6.80
C GLY A 878 -27.46 37.69 6.68
N ALA A 879 -28.72 37.31 6.85
CA ALA A 879 -29.88 38.17 6.63
C ALA A 879 -30.73 38.33 7.88
N SER A 880 -30.98 39.58 8.29
CA SER A 880 -31.87 39.93 9.41
C SER A 880 -33.32 40.14 9.01
N ARG A 881 -33.62 40.17 7.71
CA ARG A 881 -34.98 40.24 7.14
C ARG A 881 -35.01 39.66 5.72
N PRO A 882 -36.16 39.19 5.20
CA PRO A 882 -36.22 38.38 3.97
C PRO A 882 -35.79 39.14 2.71
N GLU A 883 -36.02 40.45 2.64
CA GLU A 883 -35.73 41.29 1.47
C GLU A 883 -34.21 41.41 1.21
N GLN A 884 -33.39 41.22 2.25
CA GLN A 884 -31.93 41.16 2.11
C GLN A 884 -31.48 39.92 1.33
N LEU A 885 -32.25 38.82 1.36
CA LEU A 885 -31.98 37.60 0.58
C LEU A 885 -32.37 37.80 -0.89
N GLU A 886 -33.44 38.55 -1.15
CA GLU A 886 -33.85 38.90 -2.52
C GLU A 886 -32.82 39.82 -3.19
N ASP A 887 -32.31 40.84 -2.48
CA ASP A 887 -31.19 41.69 -2.95
C ASP A 887 -29.89 40.88 -3.15
N THR A 888 -29.62 39.95 -2.23
CA THR A 888 -28.46 39.04 -2.31
C THR A 888 -28.54 38.13 -3.55
N VAL A 889 -29.66 37.46 -3.79
CA VAL A 889 -29.84 36.55 -4.93
C VAL A 889 -29.96 37.31 -6.26
N ALA A 890 -30.40 38.57 -6.25
CA ALA A 890 -30.34 39.44 -7.43
C ALA A 890 -28.91 39.66 -7.95
N SER A 891 -27.87 39.51 -7.11
CA SER A 891 -26.47 39.61 -7.56
C SER A 891 -26.07 38.57 -8.63
N LEU A 892 -26.76 37.41 -8.67
CA LEU A 892 -26.55 36.39 -9.71
C LEU A 892 -26.84 36.94 -11.12
N LYS A 893 -27.82 37.84 -11.24
CA LYS A 893 -28.30 38.42 -12.51
C LYS A 893 -27.32 39.44 -13.12
N VAL A 894 -26.20 39.71 -12.46
CA VAL A 894 -25.19 40.69 -12.91
C VAL A 894 -23.76 40.14 -12.95
N LEU A 895 -23.57 38.83 -12.75
CA LEU A 895 -22.25 38.20 -12.87
C LEU A 895 -21.58 38.49 -14.22
N ASP A 896 -22.34 38.55 -15.31
CA ASP A 896 -21.83 38.87 -16.65
C ASP A 896 -21.59 40.38 -16.87
N LYS A 897 -22.18 41.26 -16.05
CA LYS A 897 -21.86 42.71 -16.07
C LYS A 897 -20.48 43.01 -15.47
N LEU A 898 -19.92 42.12 -14.66
CA LEU A 898 -18.55 42.23 -14.16
C LEU A 898 -17.59 41.77 -15.28
N THR A 899 -17.36 42.67 -16.24
CA THR A 899 -16.40 42.48 -17.34
C THR A 899 -14.96 42.67 -16.84
N PRO A 900 -13.92 42.28 -17.61
CA PRO A 900 -12.52 42.46 -17.20
C PRO A 900 -12.18 43.91 -16.82
N GLU A 901 -12.73 44.88 -17.54
CA GLU A 901 -12.52 46.32 -17.32
C GLU A 901 -13.14 46.78 -16.00
N ILE A 902 -14.35 46.29 -15.68
CA ILE A 902 -15.00 46.54 -14.38
C ILE A 902 -14.20 45.91 -13.24
N MET A 903 -13.63 44.71 -13.45
CA MET A 903 -12.78 44.07 -12.44
C MET A 903 -11.48 44.85 -12.23
N GLU A 904 -10.89 45.43 -13.28
CA GLU A 904 -9.71 46.30 -13.20
C GLU A 904 -10.02 47.64 -12.50
N GLU A 905 -11.18 48.26 -12.77
CA GLU A 905 -11.66 49.44 -12.02
C GLU A 905 -11.80 49.15 -10.52
N ILE A 906 -12.30 47.95 -10.15
CA ILE A 906 -12.40 47.50 -8.74
C ILE A 906 -11.01 47.22 -8.14
N ASP A 907 -10.13 46.56 -8.88
CA ASP A 907 -8.76 46.26 -8.43
C ASP A 907 -7.97 47.56 -8.14
N ALA A 908 -8.14 48.59 -8.98
CA ALA A 908 -7.47 49.89 -8.80
C ALA A 908 -7.96 50.67 -7.56
N ILE A 909 -9.24 50.54 -7.18
CA ILE A 909 -9.79 51.17 -5.96
C ILE A 909 -9.42 50.37 -4.70
N THR A 910 -9.48 49.05 -4.80
CA THR A 910 -9.21 48.15 -3.66
C THR A 910 -7.72 48.08 -3.34
N ASP A 911 -6.84 48.22 -4.33
CA ASP A 911 -5.37 48.32 -4.22
C ASP A 911 -4.80 47.22 -3.30
N ASN A 912 -5.23 45.99 -3.57
CA ASN A 912 -4.91 44.77 -2.83
C ASN A 912 -4.94 43.51 -3.73
N LYS A 913 -4.82 43.71 -5.05
CA LYS A 913 -4.87 42.61 -6.03
C LYS A 913 -3.69 41.67 -5.81
N VAL A 914 -3.98 40.44 -5.42
CA VAL A 914 -2.95 39.46 -5.09
C VAL A 914 -2.19 39.06 -6.36
N LYS A 915 -0.85 39.12 -6.30
CA LYS A 915 0.00 38.61 -7.37
C LYS A 915 -0.09 37.07 -7.37
N LEU A 916 -0.53 36.50 -8.48
CA LEU A 916 -0.56 35.05 -8.66
C LEU A 916 0.86 34.47 -8.69
N ASP A 917 1.02 33.23 -8.23
CA ASP A 917 2.25 32.47 -8.43
C ASP A 917 2.57 32.40 -9.94
N PRO A 918 3.84 32.53 -10.34
CA PRO A 918 4.20 32.25 -11.71
C PRO A 918 3.91 30.78 -12.03
N ALA A 919 3.17 30.53 -13.11
CA ALA A 919 3.14 29.20 -13.72
C ALA A 919 4.59 28.76 -14.01
N ARG A 920 4.89 27.47 -13.76
CA ARG A 920 6.26 26.94 -13.75
C ARG A 920 7.08 27.37 -14.97
N GLN A 921 8.31 27.80 -14.71
CA GLN A 921 9.33 28.08 -15.72
C GLN A 921 10.45 27.02 -15.69
N ASP A 922 10.13 25.82 -15.17
CA ASP A 922 11.00 24.65 -15.04
C ASP A 922 10.38 23.41 -15.69
#